data_AF-A0A2E6SXW1-F1
#
_entry.id   AF-A0A2E6SXW1-F1
#
_cell.length_a   1.000
_cell.length_b   1.000
_cell.length_c   1.000
_cell.angle_alpha   90.00
_cell.angle_beta   90.00
_cell.angle_gamma   90.00
#
_symmetry.space_group_name_H-M   'P 1'
#
loop_
_entity.id
_entity.type
_entity.pdbx_description
1 polymer ?
#
loop_
_entity_poly.entity_id
_entity_poly.type
_entity_poly.pdbx_seq_one_letter_code
_entity_poly.pdbx_strand_id
1 'polypeptide(L)'
;MNRILTILFLILAFSVRAEYTKKAKSKEVPALQFRAAECTAPTSRIDLDINNVRTTILNGGDMWWDLDNAKYEIPKGSGKHSVFAGSIMIGGKDETGNLKIAALTHRDGGTDFWPGPINKNTTSTTVDVCEEYDKHFKISRKEVEDYISAFKAGENPPVPSSMLTYPAHGSIGDGHDYYLAPFFDADSNGTYNPLQGDYPAFDLGQDNDRYANGKLQGDQNIWWVFNDVGNVHTASGGNSIGLEIHAQAFGFATNDAINNMTFYNYKIINRSTFTIEDCYMGIWADTDLGYAFDDYVGCDVERGLGYCYNGDAYDENSEGYGDNPPAVGIDFFEGPRADIGDGIDNDRDGILDEEGELITMSKFMYHNNGFGDQGDPVTAIDFYNYARGKWKNGAPMRYGGSGFSTTGTPCDFMFPDDSDQDQFWGTGGVVVEPWSEITADNAPYDRRFLQSAGPFTLEPGAVNYITSGVVWAQGDQGGDPWSAVQNLKKADDLAQALFDNDFKILNGPDAPDVTIQEMKNELLFQITNAESSNNYREKYIEIDPSIIAPFGESYDSLYRFQGYQVYQLANSSVSSAELDDISKARLVWQSDLEDNVDKIVNHIYDEDAGFNIPQIMVEGNNSGIEHSFSVTRDLFASGDNRLVNEKEYYFMAIAYAYNNYLEYSVNAEGQKFPYKAGRRNIKNYSAIPHDPTIEGNGTNVQALYGSSPKIRTISGTGNGGRFVNLAKETIDEIMGSSTHQSEALIYSKSGAPVGVKVTDPMRVPNGNFRLEFLDTTSEGDLSDAYWRLLFMPQDENEYTDTVYSDQNISIKNEQIIIDWGLSVEIEQVNDVSESGSDNFGFIGDSLHYQDDALPWLTGVEDKEGESWQNWIRAGVDQTSSNSLGDFKDYYVSSSEEDTDGDFENVVDGWIAPFKYVSRENFGPAVNPSGPQNQNDIKQLNNVDLVITPDQSKWSICPVFELADDDPISQFGDDKLNIKRGVTKDWNGNELEEGLGYFPGYAIDVLTGERLNIAFGEYSFFEGDNGADMIWNPTSTLYDNMNQPIFGGMHTVYIFRNATPVGKYDEGKGILNKYNSGSLGFETQIFKNCTWVYGYPVTSDAYPFLATEVTFKMRVNEPYKSTLGALPVYEFNTADIYAISNSQAIAKENLDKTNIVPNPYYGFSEYEQNKLSNEIKITNLPKTCTVEVYTLDGTLVKILRKDNDDRTSIAWDLKNEQGITVASGLYIFHVNAPGIGEKIIKWFGVMREIDLDSF
;
A
#
# COMPACT_ATOMS: atom_id res chain seq x y z
N MET A 1 -17.97 -2.95 -86.77
CA MET A 1 -17.50 -3.88 -87.81
C MET A 1 -16.87 -5.07 -87.10
N ASN A 2 -17.47 -6.27 -87.18
CA ASN A 2 -17.11 -7.37 -88.09
C ASN A 2 -15.82 -8.11 -87.66
N ARG A 3 -15.74 -9.45 -87.51
CA ARG A 3 -16.70 -10.60 -87.48
C ARG A 3 -15.97 -11.74 -86.70
N ILE A 4 -16.56 -12.47 -85.75
CA ILE A 4 -17.68 -13.45 -85.76
C ILE A 4 -17.28 -14.88 -86.24
N LEU A 5 -17.11 -15.77 -85.25
CA LEU A 5 -17.68 -17.14 -85.07
C LEU A 5 -17.45 -18.29 -86.09
N THR A 6 -17.24 -19.52 -85.57
CA THR A 6 -18.00 -20.79 -85.83
C THR A 6 -17.39 -21.95 -84.99
N ILE A 7 -18.03 -23.13 -84.86
CA ILE A 7 -18.80 -23.52 -83.66
C ILE A 7 -18.90 -25.07 -83.49
N LEU A 8 -19.41 -25.50 -82.33
CA LEU A 8 -19.80 -26.84 -81.82
C LEU A 8 -20.16 -27.98 -82.82
N PHE A 9 -19.93 -29.25 -82.42
CA PHE A 9 -20.92 -30.24 -81.86
C PHE A 9 -20.28 -31.67 -81.82
N LEU A 10 -20.76 -32.73 -81.13
CA LEU A 10 -21.29 -33.04 -79.77
C LEU A 10 -21.85 -34.50 -79.81
N ILE A 11 -21.67 -35.29 -78.74
CA ILE A 11 -22.56 -36.38 -78.21
C ILE A 11 -22.63 -37.86 -78.76
N LEU A 12 -22.47 -38.76 -77.77
CA LEU A 12 -22.81 -40.20 -77.48
C LEU A 12 -23.49 -41.20 -78.47
N ALA A 13 -23.05 -42.47 -78.40
CA ALA A 13 -23.78 -43.69 -77.91
C ALA A 13 -22.80 -44.91 -77.89
N PHE A 14 -22.70 -45.84 -76.90
CA PHE A 14 -23.64 -46.77 -76.22
C PHE A 14 -24.34 -47.80 -77.17
N SER A 15 -24.54 -49.10 -76.87
CA SER A 15 -24.36 -49.93 -75.65
C SER A 15 -24.47 -51.46 -75.97
N VAL A 16 -24.14 -52.36 -75.00
CA VAL A 16 -24.60 -53.80 -74.76
C VAL A 16 -23.43 -54.62 -74.16
N ARG A 17 -23.40 -55.01 -72.87
CA ARG A 17 -24.12 -56.09 -72.11
C ARG A 17 -23.62 -57.53 -72.42
N ALA A 18 -23.46 -58.47 -71.47
CA ALA A 18 -23.88 -58.54 -70.05
C ALA A 18 -22.96 -59.41 -69.13
N GLU A 19 -23.03 -59.15 -67.80
CA GLU A 19 -23.21 -60.08 -66.64
C GLU A 19 -22.65 -61.54 -66.68
N TYR A 20 -22.05 -62.17 -65.66
CA TYR A 20 -21.70 -61.89 -64.23
C TYR A 20 -20.61 -62.95 -63.79
N THR A 21 -20.04 -63.12 -62.57
CA THR A 21 -20.34 -62.69 -61.17
C THR A 21 -19.08 -62.72 -60.25
N LYS A 22 -19.10 -61.94 -59.14
CA LYS A 22 -18.34 -62.02 -57.85
C LYS A 22 -17.06 -62.88 -57.69
N LYS A 23 -15.97 -62.21 -57.27
CA LYS A 23 -15.17 -62.58 -56.06
C LYS A 23 -14.48 -61.33 -55.46
N ALA A 24 -14.33 -61.31 -54.12
CA ALA A 24 -13.54 -60.45 -53.20
C ALA A 24 -13.20 -58.95 -53.53
N LYS A 25 -13.22 -58.09 -52.49
CA LYS A 25 -12.69 -56.71 -52.53
C LYS A 25 -11.19 -56.65 -52.23
N SER A 26 -10.48 -55.71 -52.86
CA SER A 26 -9.46 -54.89 -52.22
C SER A 26 -10.00 -53.44 -52.10
N LYS A 27 -9.52 -52.66 -51.12
CA LYS A 27 -9.72 -51.21 -51.10
C LYS A 27 -8.56 -50.56 -51.86
N GLU A 28 -8.86 -49.62 -52.76
CA GLU A 28 -7.95 -48.52 -53.05
C GLU A 28 -8.25 -47.39 -52.06
N VAL A 29 -7.24 -46.61 -51.69
CA VAL A 29 -7.35 -45.43 -50.82
C VAL A 29 -7.27 -44.19 -51.72
N PRO A 30 -8.16 -43.19 -51.59
CA PRO A 30 -8.02 -41.93 -52.32
C PRO A 30 -6.86 -41.13 -51.74
N ALA A 31 -6.02 -40.54 -52.59
CA ALA A 31 -5.15 -39.45 -52.17
C ALA A 31 -6.01 -38.20 -51.88
N LEU A 32 -5.75 -37.53 -50.76
CA LEU A 32 -6.34 -36.23 -50.45
C LEU A 32 -5.64 -35.15 -51.29
N GLN A 33 -6.43 -34.35 -52.00
CA GLN A 33 -6.01 -33.02 -52.41
C GLN A 33 -6.72 -32.02 -51.52
N PHE A 34 -5.96 -31.14 -50.88
CA PHE A 34 -6.50 -29.97 -50.19
C PHE A 34 -7.34 -29.13 -51.17
N ARG A 35 -8.49 -28.67 -50.69
CA ARG A 35 -9.24 -27.60 -51.34
C ARG A 35 -9.08 -26.35 -50.49
N ALA A 36 -8.45 -25.33 -51.05
CA ALA A 36 -8.46 -23.98 -50.51
C ALA A 36 -9.92 -23.52 -50.28
N ALA A 37 -10.15 -22.75 -49.22
CA ALA A 37 -11.48 -22.31 -48.82
C ALA A 37 -11.99 -21.07 -49.59
N GLU A 38 -11.12 -20.43 -50.39
CA GLU A 38 -11.35 -19.13 -51.06
C GLU A 38 -11.51 -17.94 -50.08
N CYS A 39 -10.93 -18.01 -48.87
CA CYS A 39 -10.97 -16.90 -47.90
C CYS A 39 -10.28 -15.62 -48.43
N THR A 40 -10.83 -14.47 -48.06
CA THR A 40 -10.25 -13.13 -48.29
C THR A 40 -9.06 -12.87 -47.37
N ALA A 41 -8.17 -11.95 -47.74
CA ALA A 41 -7.08 -11.51 -46.86
C ALA A 41 -7.66 -10.90 -45.55
N PRO A 42 -7.01 -11.11 -44.39
CA PRO A 42 -7.46 -10.56 -43.10
C PRO A 42 -7.59 -9.04 -43.14
N THR A 43 -8.67 -8.49 -42.57
CA THR A 43 -8.95 -7.04 -42.55
C THR A 43 -9.02 -6.46 -41.13
N SER A 44 -9.11 -7.31 -40.10
CA SER A 44 -9.14 -6.87 -38.72
C SER A 44 -7.80 -6.28 -38.28
N ARG A 45 -7.86 -5.16 -37.55
CA ARG A 45 -6.71 -4.54 -36.89
C ARG A 45 -7.11 -3.91 -35.56
N ILE A 46 -6.20 -3.87 -34.61
CA ILE A 46 -6.42 -3.30 -33.27
C ILE A 46 -5.11 -2.79 -32.68
N ASP A 47 -5.16 -1.79 -31.79
CA ASP A 47 -3.96 -1.26 -31.13
C ASP A 47 -3.77 -1.90 -29.74
N LEU A 48 -2.53 -2.28 -29.42
CA LEU A 48 -2.01 -2.45 -28.06
C LEU A 48 -1.49 -1.07 -27.61
N ASP A 49 -1.99 -0.55 -26.49
CA ASP A 49 -1.87 0.88 -26.15
C ASP A 49 -1.77 1.19 -24.64
N ILE A 50 -1.45 0.19 -23.82
CA ILE A 50 -1.50 0.28 -22.34
C ILE A 50 -0.36 1.11 -21.72
N ASN A 51 0.85 1.01 -22.28
CA ASN A 51 2.10 1.50 -21.69
C ASN A 51 2.69 2.65 -22.52
N ASN A 52 3.99 2.95 -22.44
CA ASN A 52 4.63 3.98 -23.26
C ASN A 52 4.77 3.59 -24.76
N VAL A 53 4.39 2.36 -25.12
CA VAL A 53 4.22 1.93 -26.51
C VAL A 53 2.77 2.09 -26.96
N ARG A 54 2.57 2.42 -28.23
CA ARG A 54 1.36 2.07 -28.97
C ARG A 54 1.74 1.30 -30.22
N THR A 55 1.05 0.21 -30.53
CA THR A 55 1.34 -0.58 -31.72
C THR A 55 0.11 -1.30 -32.29
N THR A 56 -0.02 -1.33 -33.62
CA THR A 56 -1.15 -1.97 -34.32
C THR A 56 -0.84 -3.43 -34.63
N ILE A 57 -1.79 -4.32 -34.31
CA ILE A 57 -1.75 -5.76 -34.58
C ILE A 57 -2.77 -6.10 -35.67
N LEU A 58 -2.42 -6.98 -36.60
CA LEU A 58 -3.27 -7.48 -37.67
C LEU A 58 -3.51 -8.99 -37.51
N ASN A 59 -4.71 -9.45 -37.90
CA ASN A 59 -5.12 -10.83 -37.66
C ASN A 59 -4.32 -11.86 -38.50
N GLY A 60 -3.61 -11.40 -39.54
CA GLY A 60 -2.85 -12.21 -40.50
C GLY A 60 -1.47 -12.69 -40.04
N GLY A 61 -1.18 -12.66 -38.74
CA GLY A 61 0.16 -12.97 -38.22
C GLY A 61 1.20 -11.88 -38.50
N ASP A 62 0.74 -10.71 -38.96
CA ASP A 62 1.51 -9.48 -39.17
C ASP A 62 1.16 -8.40 -38.15
N MET A 63 2.10 -7.49 -37.91
CA MET A 63 2.08 -6.58 -36.77
C MET A 63 2.93 -5.34 -37.03
N TRP A 64 2.78 -4.36 -36.14
CA TRP A 64 3.58 -3.13 -36.07
C TRP A 64 3.32 -2.12 -37.19
N TRP A 65 2.29 -2.36 -38.03
CA TRP A 65 1.97 -1.55 -39.22
C TRP A 65 0.46 -1.45 -39.48
N ASP A 66 0.02 -0.48 -40.32
CA ASP A 66 -1.40 -0.31 -40.68
C ASP A 66 -1.76 -0.65 -42.15
N LEU A 67 -0.87 -1.40 -42.83
CA LEU A 67 -0.81 -1.70 -44.27
C LEU A 67 -0.23 -0.59 -45.17
N ASP A 68 -0.17 0.66 -44.71
CA ASP A 68 0.41 1.78 -45.46
C ASP A 68 1.63 2.42 -44.75
N ASN A 69 1.71 2.34 -43.41
CA ASN A 69 2.70 3.04 -42.58
C ASN A 69 3.12 2.23 -41.34
N ALA A 70 4.32 2.50 -40.82
CA ALA A 70 4.80 2.11 -39.49
C ALA A 70 3.80 2.48 -38.38
N LYS A 71 3.66 1.63 -37.35
CA LYS A 71 2.75 1.83 -36.20
C LYS A 71 3.35 1.50 -34.84
N TYR A 72 4.59 1.02 -34.72
CA TYR A 72 5.25 0.84 -33.42
C TYR A 72 5.70 2.20 -32.85
N GLU A 73 4.76 2.95 -32.29
CA GLU A 73 4.94 4.30 -31.77
C GLU A 73 5.50 4.28 -30.34
N ILE A 74 6.71 4.82 -30.16
CA ILE A 74 7.35 5.02 -28.85
C ILE A 74 8.27 6.26 -28.91
N PRO A 75 8.21 7.18 -27.92
CA PRO A 75 7.19 7.30 -26.87
C PRO A 75 5.78 7.53 -27.44
N LYS A 76 4.76 6.95 -26.81
CA LYS A 76 3.36 7.03 -27.26
C LYS A 76 2.87 8.49 -27.32
N GLY A 77 2.45 8.94 -28.50
CA GLY A 77 2.03 10.32 -28.76
C GLY A 77 3.11 11.22 -29.35
N SER A 78 4.35 10.71 -29.55
CA SER A 78 5.43 11.43 -30.22
C SER A 78 5.27 11.52 -31.75
N GLY A 79 4.51 10.59 -32.35
CA GLY A 79 4.49 10.36 -33.79
C GLY A 79 5.78 9.73 -34.36
N LYS A 80 6.72 9.31 -33.50
CA LYS A 80 7.95 8.59 -33.87
C LYS A 80 7.71 7.09 -33.78
N HIS A 81 8.32 6.34 -34.69
CA HIS A 81 8.12 4.90 -34.80
C HIS A 81 9.47 4.18 -34.87
N SER A 82 9.60 3.05 -34.18
CA SER A 82 10.85 2.27 -34.12
C SER A 82 10.84 0.99 -34.97
N VAL A 83 9.67 0.58 -35.47
CA VAL A 83 9.53 -0.62 -36.32
C VAL A 83 8.47 -0.33 -37.38
N PHE A 84 8.79 -0.64 -38.64
CA PHE A 84 7.87 -0.45 -39.76
C PHE A 84 6.82 -1.55 -39.82
N ALA A 85 7.24 -2.82 -39.81
CA ALA A 85 6.36 -3.99 -39.89
C ALA A 85 7.04 -5.24 -39.34
N GLY A 86 6.27 -6.27 -39.00
CA GLY A 86 6.80 -7.59 -38.64
C GLY A 86 5.82 -8.72 -38.88
N SER A 87 6.30 -9.97 -38.93
CA SER A 87 5.47 -11.17 -39.04
C SER A 87 6.19 -12.45 -38.63
N ILE A 88 5.42 -13.52 -38.41
CA ILE A 88 5.97 -14.87 -38.18
C ILE A 88 6.23 -15.62 -39.50
N MET A 89 7.29 -16.43 -39.51
CA MET A 89 7.67 -17.31 -40.62
C MET A 89 7.78 -18.76 -40.12
N ILE A 90 7.15 -19.70 -40.82
CA ILE A 90 7.18 -21.13 -40.45
C ILE A 90 7.35 -21.98 -41.72
N GLY A 91 8.40 -22.78 -41.81
CA GLY A 91 8.63 -23.61 -43.00
C GLY A 91 9.61 -24.77 -42.84
N GLY A 92 9.40 -25.83 -43.63
CA GLY A 92 10.20 -27.06 -43.64
C GLY A 92 9.87 -27.94 -44.84
N LYS A 93 10.09 -29.25 -44.74
CA LYS A 93 9.78 -30.21 -45.81
C LYS A 93 8.85 -31.34 -45.37
N ASP A 94 7.85 -31.56 -46.21
CA ASP A 94 7.45 -32.86 -46.71
C ASP A 94 8.23 -34.16 -46.37
N GLU A 95 7.60 -35.23 -45.86
CA GLU A 95 8.12 -36.62 -45.91
C GLU A 95 8.53 -37.10 -47.34
N THR A 96 8.13 -36.38 -48.39
CA THR A 96 8.54 -36.65 -49.79
C THR A 96 9.52 -35.60 -50.35
N GLY A 97 9.95 -34.66 -49.51
CA GLY A 97 10.94 -33.63 -49.81
C GLY A 97 10.38 -32.33 -50.41
N ASN A 98 9.05 -32.15 -50.48
CA ASN A 98 8.48 -30.89 -50.98
C ASN A 98 8.59 -29.77 -49.93
N LEU A 99 8.92 -28.57 -50.36
CA LEU A 99 8.90 -27.38 -49.52
C LEU A 99 7.46 -27.00 -49.12
N LYS A 100 7.29 -26.76 -47.83
CA LYS A 100 6.08 -26.40 -47.10
C LYS A 100 6.40 -25.18 -46.26
N ILE A 101 5.73 -24.06 -46.48
CA ILE A 101 6.07 -22.79 -45.81
C ILE A 101 4.87 -21.85 -45.81
N ALA A 102 4.63 -21.17 -44.69
CA ALA A 102 3.77 -20.01 -44.57
C ALA A 102 4.65 -18.81 -44.17
N ALA A 103 4.69 -17.78 -45.01
CA ALA A 103 5.53 -16.60 -44.78
C ALA A 103 4.98 -15.38 -45.53
N LEU A 104 5.17 -14.20 -44.96
CA LEU A 104 4.91 -12.93 -45.65
C LEU A 104 5.93 -11.87 -45.21
N THR A 105 5.86 -10.70 -45.84
CA THR A 105 6.52 -9.46 -45.43
C THR A 105 5.47 -8.37 -45.56
N HIS A 106 5.71 -7.33 -46.36
CA HIS A 106 4.64 -6.48 -46.89
C HIS A 106 3.69 -7.33 -47.74
N ARG A 107 2.38 -7.11 -47.56
CA ARG A 107 1.31 -7.84 -48.28
C ARG A 107 1.20 -7.51 -49.79
N ASP A 108 2.21 -6.91 -50.40
CA ASP A 108 2.31 -6.68 -51.86
C ASP A 108 2.23 -7.97 -52.68
N GLY A 109 2.80 -9.06 -52.15
CA GLY A 109 2.65 -10.41 -52.73
C GLY A 109 1.29 -11.05 -52.46
N GLY A 110 0.62 -10.64 -51.38
CA GLY A 110 -0.63 -11.21 -50.88
C GLY A 110 -0.51 -11.63 -49.41
N THR A 111 -1.07 -12.79 -49.06
CA THR A 111 -0.95 -13.41 -47.72
C THR A 111 -0.79 -14.93 -47.82
N ASP A 112 -0.20 -15.50 -46.77
CA ASP A 112 -0.11 -16.94 -46.52
C ASP A 112 -0.87 -17.35 -45.24
N PHE A 113 -1.53 -16.39 -44.57
CA PHE A 113 -2.32 -16.57 -43.35
C PHE A 113 -3.74 -15.98 -43.47
N TRP A 114 -4.70 -16.64 -42.82
CA TRP A 114 -6.13 -16.31 -42.83
C TRP A 114 -6.77 -16.47 -41.44
N PRO A 115 -7.87 -15.76 -41.13
CA PRO A 115 -8.45 -15.79 -39.79
C PRO A 115 -9.09 -17.14 -39.44
N GLY A 116 -9.15 -17.42 -38.14
CA GLY A 116 -9.96 -18.48 -37.55
C GLY A 116 -9.28 -19.85 -37.36
N PRO A 117 -9.91 -20.73 -36.56
CA PRO A 117 -9.47 -22.11 -36.36
C PRO A 117 -9.77 -22.97 -37.60
N ILE A 118 -9.34 -24.24 -37.58
CA ILE A 118 -9.59 -25.17 -38.69
C ILE A 118 -10.31 -26.45 -38.23
N ASN A 119 -10.99 -27.12 -39.16
CA ASN A 119 -11.58 -28.43 -38.91
C ASN A 119 -10.48 -29.50 -38.87
N LYS A 120 -10.11 -29.94 -37.66
CA LYS A 120 -9.04 -30.93 -37.39
C LYS A 120 -9.28 -32.34 -37.99
N ASN A 121 -10.47 -32.61 -38.54
CA ASN A 121 -10.79 -33.86 -39.23
C ASN A 121 -10.52 -33.79 -40.75
N THR A 122 -10.30 -32.59 -41.29
CA THR A 122 -10.16 -32.33 -42.73
C THR A 122 -9.00 -31.40 -43.09
N THR A 123 -8.37 -30.76 -42.09
CA THR A 123 -7.27 -29.79 -42.23
C THR A 123 -7.65 -28.68 -43.23
N SER A 124 -8.80 -28.05 -42.98
CA SER A 124 -9.37 -26.98 -43.81
C SER A 124 -10.29 -26.06 -42.98
N THR A 125 -10.44 -24.82 -43.41
CA THR A 125 -11.42 -23.85 -42.88
C THR A 125 -12.51 -23.53 -43.94
N THR A 126 -13.37 -22.54 -43.71
CA THR A 126 -14.39 -22.04 -44.66
C THR A 126 -14.41 -20.51 -44.69
N VAL A 127 -14.97 -19.91 -45.75
CA VAL A 127 -15.15 -18.45 -45.82
C VAL A 127 -15.96 -17.93 -44.63
N ASP A 128 -17.04 -18.63 -44.24
CA ASP A 128 -17.88 -18.25 -43.11
C ASP A 128 -17.09 -18.19 -41.79
N VAL A 129 -16.15 -19.13 -41.57
CA VAL A 129 -15.25 -19.14 -40.38
C VAL A 129 -14.18 -18.06 -40.48
N CYS A 130 -13.60 -17.82 -41.66
CA CYS A 130 -12.68 -16.71 -41.89
C CYS A 130 -13.34 -15.35 -41.61
N GLU A 131 -14.60 -15.13 -42.03
CA GLU A 131 -15.37 -13.90 -41.75
C GLU A 131 -15.82 -13.82 -40.27
N GLU A 132 -16.10 -14.96 -39.62
CA GLU A 132 -16.43 -15.01 -38.19
C GLU A 132 -15.23 -14.62 -37.31
N TYR A 133 -14.00 -15.03 -37.67
CA TYR A 133 -12.81 -14.85 -36.84
C TYR A 133 -11.84 -13.75 -37.30
N ASP A 134 -12.19 -12.94 -38.32
CA ASP A 134 -11.47 -11.69 -38.67
C ASP A 134 -11.71 -10.59 -37.60
N LYS A 135 -11.30 -10.88 -36.37
CA LYS A 135 -11.54 -10.12 -35.13
C LYS A 135 -10.34 -10.28 -34.21
N HIS A 136 -10.19 -9.33 -33.29
CA HIS A 136 -9.28 -9.44 -32.16
C HIS A 136 -10.08 -9.25 -30.87
N PHE A 137 -9.66 -9.93 -29.81
CA PHE A 137 -10.33 -9.90 -28.52
C PHE A 137 -9.39 -9.21 -27.53
N LYS A 138 -9.58 -7.90 -27.36
CA LYS A 138 -8.82 -7.05 -26.44
C LYS A 138 -9.50 -7.06 -25.07
N ILE A 139 -8.78 -7.45 -24.03
CA ILE A 139 -9.26 -7.54 -22.64
C ILE A 139 -8.28 -6.78 -21.74
N SER A 140 -8.82 -6.01 -20.78
CA SER A 140 -8.01 -5.44 -19.70
C SER A 140 -8.07 -6.35 -18.47
N ARG A 141 -6.91 -6.61 -17.85
CA ARG A 141 -6.80 -7.30 -16.57
C ARG A 141 -7.65 -6.59 -15.50
N LYS A 142 -7.59 -5.26 -15.43
CA LYS A 142 -8.35 -4.46 -14.46
C LYS A 142 -9.86 -4.58 -14.65
N GLU A 143 -10.36 -4.61 -15.88
CA GLU A 143 -11.80 -4.80 -16.16
C GLU A 143 -12.32 -6.14 -15.61
N VAL A 144 -11.47 -7.17 -15.62
CA VAL A 144 -11.76 -8.49 -15.04
C VAL A 144 -11.60 -8.48 -13.51
N GLU A 145 -10.54 -7.88 -12.97
CA GLU A 145 -10.32 -7.76 -11.52
C GLU A 145 -11.46 -6.98 -10.83
N ASP A 146 -11.91 -5.87 -11.41
CA ASP A 146 -13.03 -5.07 -10.91
C ASP A 146 -14.35 -5.88 -10.92
N TYR A 147 -14.63 -6.60 -12.02
CA TYR A 147 -15.83 -7.44 -12.14
C TYR A 147 -15.84 -8.59 -11.13
N ILE A 148 -14.74 -9.34 -11.00
CA ILE A 148 -14.63 -10.49 -10.11
C ILE A 148 -14.62 -10.08 -8.64
N SER A 149 -14.08 -8.91 -8.30
CA SER A 149 -14.14 -8.37 -6.94
C SER A 149 -15.58 -8.06 -6.52
N ALA A 150 -16.33 -7.33 -7.36
CA ALA A 150 -17.74 -7.04 -7.10
C ALA A 150 -18.62 -8.31 -7.07
N PHE A 151 -18.39 -9.26 -7.97
CA PHE A 151 -19.09 -10.56 -7.97
C PHE A 151 -18.81 -11.37 -6.69
N LYS A 152 -17.57 -11.39 -6.20
CA LYS A 152 -17.20 -12.03 -4.92
C LYS A 152 -17.81 -11.35 -3.70
N ALA A 153 -17.97 -10.02 -3.73
CA ALA A 153 -18.68 -9.26 -2.69
C ALA A 153 -20.20 -9.52 -2.66
N GLY A 154 -20.74 -10.32 -3.59
CA GLY A 154 -22.18 -10.59 -3.70
C GLY A 154 -22.97 -9.48 -4.38
N GLU A 155 -22.28 -8.49 -4.97
CA GLU A 155 -22.91 -7.58 -5.91
C GLU A 155 -23.29 -8.33 -7.20
N ASN A 156 -24.18 -7.74 -8.00
CA ASN A 156 -24.59 -8.28 -9.30
C ASN A 156 -24.16 -7.32 -10.43
N PRO A 157 -22.85 -7.14 -10.66
CA PRO A 157 -22.32 -6.19 -11.64
C PRO A 157 -22.70 -6.60 -13.08
N PRO A 158 -22.86 -5.64 -14.00
CA PRO A 158 -23.03 -5.94 -15.42
C PRO A 158 -21.75 -6.57 -15.98
N VAL A 159 -21.87 -7.72 -16.63
CA VAL A 159 -20.71 -8.40 -17.25
C VAL A 159 -20.08 -7.52 -18.34
N PRO A 160 -18.76 -7.30 -18.33
CA PRO A 160 -18.03 -6.62 -19.40
C PRO A 160 -18.32 -7.17 -20.81
N SER A 161 -18.34 -6.28 -21.80
CA SER A 161 -18.59 -6.68 -23.20
C SER A 161 -17.43 -7.48 -23.81
N SER A 162 -16.20 -7.24 -23.36
CA SER A 162 -15.01 -8.04 -23.64
C SER A 162 -15.21 -9.50 -23.23
N MET A 163 -15.62 -9.73 -21.98
CA MET A 163 -15.96 -11.05 -21.43
C MET A 163 -17.14 -11.71 -22.15
N LEU A 164 -18.24 -10.97 -22.39
CA LEU A 164 -19.43 -11.51 -23.09
C LEU A 164 -19.17 -11.93 -24.54
N THR A 165 -18.13 -11.40 -25.19
CA THR A 165 -17.75 -11.75 -26.57
C THR A 165 -16.52 -12.66 -26.66
N TYR A 166 -15.99 -13.11 -25.52
CA TYR A 166 -14.73 -13.85 -25.44
C TYR A 166 -14.84 -15.26 -26.07
N PRO A 167 -13.93 -15.65 -26.98
CA PRO A 167 -14.06 -16.85 -27.79
C PRO A 167 -13.48 -18.09 -27.09
N ALA A 168 -13.93 -18.37 -25.87
CA ALA A 168 -13.50 -19.51 -25.07
C ALA A 168 -13.69 -20.87 -25.78
N HIS A 169 -14.74 -20.98 -26.62
CA HIS A 169 -15.16 -22.24 -27.24
C HIS A 169 -15.26 -22.19 -28.77
N GLY A 170 -14.73 -23.24 -29.41
CA GLY A 170 -14.89 -23.49 -30.85
C GLY A 170 -16.06 -24.43 -31.16
N SER A 171 -16.60 -24.32 -32.38
CA SER A 171 -17.68 -25.19 -32.84
C SER A 171 -17.23 -26.65 -33.02
N ILE A 172 -17.66 -27.52 -32.10
CA ILE A 172 -17.53 -28.98 -32.25
C ILE A 172 -18.27 -29.46 -33.51
N GLY A 173 -19.37 -28.80 -33.89
CA GLY A 173 -20.17 -29.15 -35.08
C GLY A 173 -19.40 -29.00 -36.38
N ASP A 174 -18.57 -27.96 -36.46
CA ASP A 174 -17.71 -27.64 -37.60
C ASP A 174 -16.29 -28.25 -37.46
N GLY A 175 -16.07 -29.03 -36.39
CA GLY A 175 -14.87 -29.85 -36.20
C GLY A 175 -13.67 -29.13 -35.59
N HIS A 176 -13.87 -27.96 -34.97
CA HIS A 176 -12.83 -27.21 -34.26
C HIS A 176 -12.49 -27.88 -32.91
N ASP A 177 -11.50 -27.36 -32.18
CA ASP A 177 -11.33 -27.71 -30.76
C ASP A 177 -12.34 -26.99 -29.87
N TYR A 178 -12.74 -27.65 -28.78
CA TYR A 178 -13.76 -27.13 -27.87
C TYR A 178 -13.22 -26.04 -26.95
N TYR A 179 -11.91 -26.01 -26.69
CA TYR A 179 -11.24 -24.92 -26.01
C TYR A 179 -10.42 -24.14 -27.05
N LEU A 180 -10.68 -22.84 -27.18
CA LEU A 180 -9.93 -21.92 -28.05
C LEU A 180 -9.20 -20.91 -27.16
N ALA A 181 -9.84 -19.82 -26.74
CA ALA A 181 -9.21 -18.83 -25.88
C ALA A 181 -9.17 -19.28 -24.40
N PRO A 182 -8.08 -19.00 -23.63
CA PRO A 182 -7.95 -19.43 -22.25
C PRO A 182 -8.94 -18.78 -21.27
N PHE A 183 -9.59 -19.55 -20.38
CA PHE A 183 -10.50 -19.01 -19.35
C PHE A 183 -10.36 -19.73 -18.00
N PHE A 184 -10.71 -19.04 -16.91
CA PHE A 184 -10.87 -19.62 -15.58
C PHE A 184 -12.31 -20.13 -15.40
N ASP A 185 -12.44 -21.40 -15.01
CA ASP A 185 -13.69 -22.13 -14.84
C ASP A 185 -14.07 -22.19 -13.34
N ALA A 186 -14.97 -21.29 -12.92
CA ALA A 186 -15.23 -21.03 -11.51
C ALA A 186 -16.00 -22.15 -10.82
N ASP A 187 -16.93 -22.83 -11.51
CA ASP A 187 -17.68 -23.98 -11.00
C ASP A 187 -17.16 -25.35 -11.49
N SER A 188 -16.11 -25.33 -12.34
CA SER A 188 -15.41 -26.52 -12.87
C SER A 188 -16.28 -27.41 -13.77
N ASN A 189 -17.20 -26.81 -14.54
CA ASN A 189 -18.10 -27.53 -15.45
C ASN A 189 -17.53 -27.75 -16.87
N GLY A 190 -16.48 -27.02 -17.26
CA GLY A 190 -15.86 -27.03 -18.59
C GLY A 190 -16.51 -26.10 -19.61
N THR A 191 -17.42 -25.20 -19.21
CA THR A 191 -18.16 -24.32 -20.12
C THR A 191 -18.17 -22.88 -19.61
N TYR A 192 -17.50 -21.99 -20.34
CA TYR A 192 -17.37 -20.57 -20.03
C TYR A 192 -18.73 -19.87 -19.96
N ASN A 193 -19.09 -19.43 -18.76
CA ASN A 193 -20.27 -18.61 -18.47
C ASN A 193 -19.92 -17.53 -17.43
N PRO A 194 -19.61 -16.29 -17.84
CA PRO A 194 -19.21 -15.24 -16.91
C PRO A 194 -20.32 -14.87 -15.90
N LEU A 195 -21.59 -15.15 -16.19
CA LEU A 195 -22.70 -14.99 -15.23
C LEU A 195 -22.65 -15.96 -14.04
N GLN A 196 -21.72 -16.93 -14.04
CA GLN A 196 -21.44 -17.83 -12.93
C GLN A 196 -20.08 -17.56 -12.25
N GLY A 197 -19.36 -16.51 -12.68
CA GLY A 197 -18.07 -16.12 -12.12
C GLY A 197 -16.85 -16.49 -12.96
N ASP A 198 -17.03 -17.03 -14.17
CA ASP A 198 -15.94 -17.36 -15.09
C ASP A 198 -15.32 -16.10 -15.74
N TYR A 199 -14.03 -16.14 -16.08
CA TYR A 199 -13.35 -15.00 -16.69
C TYR A 199 -12.20 -15.39 -17.64
N PRO A 200 -11.81 -14.52 -18.60
CA PRO A 200 -10.59 -14.71 -19.40
C PRO A 200 -9.37 -14.87 -18.49
N ALA A 201 -8.49 -15.85 -18.77
CA ALA A 201 -7.58 -16.45 -17.78
C ALA A 201 -6.37 -15.60 -17.33
N PHE A 202 -6.57 -14.38 -16.84
CA PHE A 202 -5.54 -13.66 -16.08
C PHE A 202 -5.25 -14.35 -14.74
N ASP A 203 -3.99 -14.36 -14.30
CA ASP A 203 -3.64 -14.93 -12.99
C ASP A 203 -4.05 -14.00 -11.85
N LEU A 204 -5.20 -14.27 -11.25
CA LEU A 204 -5.76 -13.52 -10.11
C LEU A 204 -5.48 -14.19 -8.75
N GLY A 205 -4.37 -14.94 -8.63
CA GLY A 205 -3.98 -15.62 -7.40
C GLY A 205 -4.97 -16.71 -6.99
N GLN A 206 -5.64 -17.34 -7.95
CA GLN A 206 -6.64 -18.39 -7.73
C GLN A 206 -6.08 -19.79 -8.00
N ASP A 207 -6.90 -20.79 -7.66
CA ASP A 207 -6.69 -22.22 -7.89
C ASP A 207 -6.25 -22.54 -9.34
N ASN A 208 -4.98 -22.94 -9.53
CA ASN A 208 -4.40 -23.15 -10.86
C ASN A 208 -5.06 -24.30 -11.64
N ASP A 209 -5.69 -25.27 -10.97
CA ASP A 209 -6.35 -26.41 -11.63
C ASP A 209 -7.62 -26.00 -12.41
N ARG A 210 -8.04 -24.73 -12.32
CA ARG A 210 -9.24 -24.18 -12.99
C ARG A 210 -8.97 -23.37 -14.26
N TYR A 211 -7.71 -23.16 -14.65
CA TYR A 211 -7.40 -22.47 -15.90
C TYR A 211 -7.48 -23.43 -17.10
N ALA A 212 -8.50 -23.25 -17.94
CA ALA A 212 -8.68 -24.00 -19.17
C ALA A 212 -7.80 -23.45 -20.30
N ASN A 213 -7.01 -24.32 -20.93
CA ASN A 213 -6.19 -24.08 -22.13
C ASN A 213 -5.03 -23.06 -22.05
N GLY A 214 -4.74 -22.48 -20.87
CA GLY A 214 -3.58 -21.62 -20.62
C GLY A 214 -3.90 -20.43 -19.70
N LYS A 215 -3.08 -19.38 -19.78
CA LYS A 215 -3.27 -18.07 -19.14
C LYS A 215 -3.18 -16.93 -20.15
N LEU A 216 -3.75 -15.79 -19.79
CA LEU A 216 -3.54 -14.50 -20.45
C LEU A 216 -2.53 -13.68 -19.64
N GLN A 217 -1.54 -13.12 -20.33
CA GLN A 217 -0.50 -12.29 -19.70
C GLN A 217 -0.73 -10.78 -19.93
N GLY A 218 -0.05 -9.93 -19.16
CA GLY A 218 -0.13 -8.46 -19.24
C GLY A 218 -1.28 -7.82 -18.43
N ASP A 219 -1.24 -6.50 -18.32
CA ASP A 219 -2.35 -5.69 -17.80
C ASP A 219 -3.39 -5.38 -18.91
N GLN A 220 -2.95 -5.45 -20.16
CA GLN A 220 -3.78 -5.44 -21.37
C GLN A 220 -3.33 -6.57 -22.27
N ASN A 221 -4.28 -7.41 -22.71
CA ASN A 221 -4.05 -8.56 -23.58
C ASN A 221 -4.93 -8.45 -24.83
N ILE A 222 -4.40 -8.91 -25.97
CA ILE A 222 -5.11 -9.01 -27.25
C ILE A 222 -4.96 -10.45 -27.75
N TRP A 223 -6.04 -11.22 -27.74
CA TRP A 223 -6.06 -12.62 -28.19
C TRP A 223 -6.70 -12.75 -29.59
N TRP A 224 -6.17 -13.63 -30.44
CA TRP A 224 -6.78 -14.02 -31.72
C TRP A 224 -6.34 -15.42 -32.18
N VAL A 225 -6.95 -15.92 -33.26
CA VAL A 225 -6.64 -17.23 -33.87
C VAL A 225 -6.64 -17.15 -35.39
N PHE A 226 -5.67 -17.79 -36.04
CA PHE A 226 -5.48 -17.80 -37.50
C PHE A 226 -4.84 -19.11 -38.01
N ASN A 227 -4.80 -19.30 -39.34
CA ASN A 227 -4.38 -20.53 -40.01
C ASN A 227 -3.73 -20.29 -41.38
N ASP A 228 -3.07 -21.31 -41.95
CA ASP A 228 -2.43 -21.25 -43.28
C ASP A 228 -3.19 -22.00 -44.40
N VAL A 229 -4.48 -22.31 -44.22
CA VAL A 229 -5.31 -23.11 -45.16
C VAL A 229 -6.54 -22.40 -45.74
N GLY A 230 -6.76 -21.12 -45.39
CA GLY A 230 -7.88 -20.32 -45.91
C GLY A 230 -7.84 -20.11 -47.42
N ASN A 231 -6.67 -19.97 -48.05
CA ASN A 231 -6.54 -19.87 -49.50
C ASN A 231 -5.23 -20.47 -50.04
N VAL A 232 -4.93 -20.25 -51.31
CA VAL A 232 -3.58 -20.48 -51.85
C VAL A 232 -2.61 -19.44 -51.29
N HIS A 233 -1.41 -19.89 -50.93
CA HIS A 233 -0.32 -19.02 -50.49
C HIS A 233 0.10 -18.10 -51.63
N THR A 234 0.22 -16.81 -51.34
CA THR A 234 0.45 -15.76 -52.35
C THR A 234 1.66 -14.89 -52.03
N ALA A 235 2.00 -14.71 -50.75
CA ALA A 235 3.19 -13.97 -50.37
C ALA A 235 4.46 -14.79 -50.60
N SER A 236 4.52 -16.04 -50.11
CA SER A 236 5.65 -16.94 -50.43
C SER A 236 5.46 -17.73 -51.74
N GLY A 237 4.20 -17.95 -52.14
CA GLY A 237 3.86 -18.90 -53.21
C GLY A 237 4.18 -20.37 -52.87
N GLY A 238 4.30 -20.69 -51.58
CA GLY A 238 4.59 -22.02 -51.06
C GLY A 238 3.41 -23.00 -51.14
N ASN A 239 3.61 -24.18 -50.53
CA ASN A 239 2.51 -25.09 -50.23
C ASN A 239 2.17 -24.96 -48.74
N SER A 240 0.87 -24.88 -48.42
CA SER A 240 0.42 -24.88 -47.03
C SER A 240 0.84 -26.14 -46.27
N ILE A 241 1.14 -25.94 -44.99
CA ILE A 241 1.47 -26.94 -43.98
C ILE A 241 0.17 -27.51 -43.39
N GLY A 242 -0.79 -26.68 -43.00
CA GLY A 242 -1.93 -27.10 -42.17
C GLY A 242 -1.74 -26.71 -40.71
N LEU A 243 -1.36 -25.46 -40.45
CA LEU A 243 -1.18 -24.87 -39.14
C LEU A 243 -2.46 -24.21 -38.63
N GLU A 244 -2.68 -24.30 -37.34
CA GLU A 244 -3.59 -23.43 -36.59
C GLU A 244 -2.78 -22.76 -35.47
N ILE A 245 -2.93 -21.44 -35.33
CA ILE A 245 -2.10 -20.62 -34.45
C ILE A 245 -3.03 -19.81 -33.53
N HIS A 246 -2.90 -20.02 -32.22
CA HIS A 246 -3.57 -19.20 -31.19
C HIS A 246 -2.54 -18.20 -30.70
N ALA A 247 -2.83 -16.91 -30.78
CA ALA A 247 -1.87 -15.85 -30.53
C ALA A 247 -2.37 -14.85 -29.48
N GLN A 248 -1.43 -14.33 -28.70
CA GLN A 248 -1.67 -13.19 -27.80
C GLN A 248 -0.55 -12.14 -27.91
N ALA A 249 -0.93 -10.87 -27.85
CA ALA A 249 -0.05 -9.72 -27.75
C ALA A 249 -0.42 -8.92 -26.49
N PHE A 250 0.56 -8.53 -25.68
CA PHE A 250 0.32 -7.96 -24.36
C PHE A 250 1.41 -6.98 -23.87
N GLY A 251 1.08 -6.21 -22.84
CA GLY A 251 1.98 -5.24 -22.21
C GLY A 251 1.55 -4.87 -20.79
N PHE A 252 2.41 -4.14 -20.08
CA PHE A 252 2.28 -3.84 -18.65
C PHE A 252 2.35 -2.34 -18.38
N ALA A 253 1.51 -1.84 -17.49
CA ALA A 253 1.60 -0.48 -16.96
C ALA A 253 2.58 -0.43 -15.78
N THR A 254 3.82 -0.04 -16.06
CA THR A 254 4.90 0.16 -15.08
C THR A 254 5.51 1.55 -15.21
N ASN A 255 6.43 1.90 -14.29
CA ASN A 255 7.16 3.18 -14.29
C ASN A 255 8.66 2.97 -14.58
N ASP A 256 9.01 1.84 -15.21
CA ASP A 256 10.36 1.34 -15.45
C ASP A 256 10.53 0.96 -16.94
N ALA A 257 11.62 0.26 -17.28
CA ALA A 257 11.91 -0.12 -18.68
C ALA A 257 10.80 -0.99 -19.33
N ILE A 258 10.03 -1.75 -18.55
CA ILE A 258 8.95 -2.62 -19.06
C ILE A 258 7.81 -1.78 -19.67
N ASN A 259 7.68 -0.51 -19.26
CA ASN A 259 6.75 0.45 -19.84
C ASN A 259 7.04 0.72 -21.34
N ASN A 260 8.26 0.44 -21.81
CA ASN A 260 8.71 0.61 -23.20
C ASN A 260 8.66 -0.68 -24.04
N MET A 261 8.20 -1.81 -23.47
CA MET A 261 8.24 -3.13 -24.11
C MET A 261 6.85 -3.60 -24.58
N THR A 262 6.80 -4.53 -25.55
CA THR A 262 5.58 -5.29 -25.86
C THR A 262 5.89 -6.76 -26.13
N PHE A 263 4.99 -7.66 -25.75
CA PHE A 263 5.25 -9.10 -25.72
C PHE A 263 4.25 -9.89 -26.57
N TYR A 264 4.73 -10.98 -27.18
CA TYR A 264 3.99 -11.78 -28.15
C TYR A 264 4.22 -13.27 -27.90
N ASN A 265 3.14 -14.05 -27.83
CA ASN A 265 3.18 -15.50 -27.66
C ASN A 265 2.27 -16.18 -28.70
N TYR A 266 2.84 -17.13 -29.44
CA TYR A 266 2.20 -17.86 -30.55
C TYR A 266 2.20 -19.36 -30.27
N LYS A 267 1.03 -19.91 -29.92
CA LYS A 267 0.79 -21.35 -29.77
C LYS A 267 0.48 -21.96 -31.13
N ILE A 268 1.45 -22.66 -31.71
CA ILE A 268 1.39 -23.19 -33.08
C ILE A 268 1.10 -24.69 -33.04
N ILE A 269 0.05 -25.11 -33.76
CA ILE A 269 -0.45 -26.48 -33.79
C ILE A 269 -0.36 -27.04 -35.21
N ASN A 270 0.37 -28.14 -35.42
CA ASN A 270 0.33 -28.87 -36.69
C ASN A 270 -0.96 -29.70 -36.76
N ARG A 271 -1.94 -29.23 -37.53
CA ARG A 271 -3.25 -29.89 -37.75
C ARG A 271 -3.26 -30.77 -39.02
N SER A 272 -2.11 -30.96 -39.66
CA SER A 272 -1.97 -31.80 -40.85
C SER A 272 -1.89 -33.29 -40.53
N THR A 273 -1.68 -34.13 -41.55
CA THR A 273 -1.47 -35.58 -41.39
C THR A 273 -0.09 -36.03 -41.88
N PHE A 274 0.87 -35.11 -41.97
CA PHE A 274 2.25 -35.41 -42.40
C PHE A 274 3.26 -34.70 -41.49
N THR A 275 4.41 -35.34 -41.31
CA THR A 275 5.54 -34.77 -40.60
C THR A 275 6.19 -33.67 -41.44
N ILE A 276 6.67 -32.60 -40.80
CA ILE A 276 7.54 -31.60 -41.43
C ILE A 276 8.96 -31.74 -40.84
N GLU A 277 9.88 -32.22 -41.69
CA GLU A 277 11.32 -32.35 -41.43
C GLU A 277 12.08 -31.06 -41.81
N ASP A 278 13.26 -30.81 -41.23
CA ASP A 278 14.01 -29.55 -41.39
C ASP A 278 13.10 -28.31 -41.18
N CYS A 279 12.27 -28.33 -40.13
CA CYS A 279 11.35 -27.24 -39.80
C CYS A 279 12.10 -26.08 -39.12
N TYR A 280 11.75 -24.85 -39.48
CA TYR A 280 12.24 -23.64 -38.86
C TYR A 280 11.06 -22.71 -38.56
N MET A 281 11.12 -22.07 -37.40
CA MET A 281 10.17 -21.07 -36.92
C MET A 281 10.94 -19.77 -36.68
N GLY A 282 10.36 -18.61 -36.99
CA GLY A 282 11.09 -17.34 -36.86
C GLY A 282 10.23 -16.10 -36.94
N ILE A 283 10.83 -14.96 -36.59
CA ILE A 283 10.22 -13.64 -36.59
C ILE A 283 10.99 -12.76 -37.57
N TRP A 284 10.29 -12.31 -38.61
CA TRP A 284 10.79 -11.32 -39.57
C TRP A 284 10.38 -9.92 -39.12
N ALA A 285 11.32 -8.98 -39.22
CA ALA A 285 11.10 -7.58 -38.87
C ALA A 285 11.66 -6.65 -39.95
N ASP A 286 10.93 -5.57 -40.17
CA ASP A 286 11.35 -4.40 -40.93
C ASP A 286 11.50 -3.22 -39.96
N THR A 287 12.74 -2.86 -39.67
CA THR A 287 13.10 -1.99 -38.54
C THR A 287 13.59 -0.64 -39.02
N ASP A 288 12.70 0.11 -39.70
CA ASP A 288 12.85 1.56 -39.89
C ASP A 288 12.91 2.24 -38.51
N LEU A 289 14.10 2.50 -37.98
CA LEU A 289 14.26 3.13 -36.67
C LEU A 289 14.27 4.65 -36.84
N GLY A 290 13.07 5.21 -37.05
CA GLY A 290 12.90 6.61 -37.41
C GLY A 290 13.14 6.83 -38.91
N TYR A 291 14.37 7.07 -39.34
CA TYR A 291 14.72 7.19 -40.76
C TYR A 291 15.38 5.92 -41.31
N ALA A 292 14.63 5.22 -42.17
CA ALA A 292 14.97 3.92 -42.77
C ALA A 292 16.24 3.86 -43.68
N PHE A 293 17.18 4.81 -43.63
CA PHE A 293 18.36 4.79 -44.50
C PHE A 293 19.70 5.01 -43.77
N ASP A 294 19.68 5.36 -42.49
CA ASP A 294 20.87 5.33 -41.61
C ASP A 294 20.90 4.14 -40.64
N ASP A 295 20.02 3.14 -40.81
CA ASP A 295 19.97 1.94 -39.97
C ASP A 295 21.17 0.98 -40.12
N TYR A 296 21.56 0.39 -38.98
CA TYR A 296 22.39 -0.80 -38.82
C TYR A 296 21.65 -1.87 -37.98
N VAL A 297 21.99 -3.14 -38.19
CA VAL A 297 21.43 -4.26 -37.41
C VAL A 297 22.50 -5.19 -36.85
N GLY A 298 22.17 -5.89 -35.75
CA GLY A 298 23.00 -6.95 -35.18
C GLY A 298 22.25 -7.83 -34.21
N CYS A 299 22.97 -8.70 -33.50
CA CYS A 299 22.37 -9.58 -32.51
C CYS A 299 23.27 -9.75 -31.27
N ASP A 300 22.67 -10.26 -30.20
CA ASP A 300 23.37 -10.78 -29.02
C ASP A 300 23.05 -12.28 -28.90
N VAL A 301 24.06 -13.12 -29.09
CA VAL A 301 23.90 -14.58 -29.18
C VAL A 301 23.69 -15.23 -27.81
N GLU A 302 24.13 -14.58 -26.73
CA GLU A 302 23.91 -15.05 -25.36
C GLU A 302 22.46 -14.79 -24.92
N ARG A 303 21.89 -13.63 -25.28
CA ARG A 303 20.50 -13.26 -24.94
C ARG A 303 19.43 -13.93 -25.81
N GLY A 304 19.64 -13.97 -27.13
CA GLY A 304 18.57 -14.26 -28.10
C GLY A 304 18.12 -13.04 -28.90
N LEU A 305 18.50 -11.85 -28.42
CA LEU A 305 18.20 -10.54 -28.97
C LEU A 305 18.73 -10.31 -30.40
N GLY A 306 17.88 -9.75 -31.26
CA GLY A 306 18.23 -9.14 -32.53
C GLY A 306 17.80 -7.67 -32.54
N TYR A 307 18.67 -6.75 -32.94
CA TYR A 307 18.46 -5.31 -32.74
C TYR A 307 18.77 -4.45 -33.97
N CYS A 308 18.12 -3.28 -34.02
CA CYS A 308 18.38 -2.18 -34.94
C CYS A 308 18.81 -0.93 -34.17
N TYR A 309 19.74 -0.15 -34.74
CA TYR A 309 20.30 1.08 -34.18
C TYR A 309 20.86 1.95 -35.32
N ASN A 310 20.82 3.27 -35.15
CA ASN A 310 21.30 4.21 -36.18
C ASN A 310 22.83 4.17 -36.34
N GLY A 311 23.30 4.41 -37.56
CA GLY A 311 24.70 4.31 -37.96
C GLY A 311 25.55 5.54 -37.64
N ASP A 312 24.92 6.67 -37.31
CA ASP A 312 25.55 7.79 -36.59
C ASP A 312 24.62 8.36 -35.50
N ALA A 313 25.08 9.38 -34.78
CA ALA A 313 24.43 9.87 -33.56
C ALA A 313 23.27 10.86 -33.79
N TYR A 314 22.82 11.04 -35.02
CA TYR A 314 21.69 11.91 -35.38
C TYR A 314 20.76 11.25 -36.42
N ASP A 315 19.57 10.85 -36.00
CA ASP A 315 18.54 10.26 -36.86
C ASP A 315 17.73 11.37 -37.59
N GLU A 316 17.48 11.19 -38.90
CA GLU A 316 17.25 12.30 -39.83
C GLU A 316 15.78 12.58 -40.21
N ASN A 317 15.57 13.70 -40.92
CA ASN A 317 14.30 14.09 -41.55
C ASN A 317 13.15 14.34 -40.54
N SER A 318 11.90 14.08 -40.93
CA SER A 318 10.70 14.30 -40.09
C SER A 318 10.31 13.07 -39.28
N GLU A 319 10.70 11.88 -39.73
CA GLU A 319 10.37 10.61 -39.08
C GLU A 319 11.40 10.27 -37.99
N GLY A 320 12.68 10.63 -38.18
CA GLY A 320 13.79 10.32 -37.27
C GLY A 320 13.77 10.99 -35.89
N TYR A 321 14.30 10.29 -34.89
CA TYR A 321 14.37 10.67 -33.48
C TYR A 321 15.27 11.89 -33.18
N GLY A 322 16.23 12.22 -34.04
CA GLY A 322 17.16 13.34 -33.87
C GLY A 322 18.41 12.97 -33.08
N ASP A 323 18.91 13.90 -32.24
CA ASP A 323 20.11 13.69 -31.43
C ASP A 323 19.96 12.53 -30.42
N ASN A 324 21.01 11.70 -30.29
CA ASN A 324 21.08 10.55 -29.38
C ASN A 324 19.96 9.50 -29.65
N PRO A 325 19.86 8.96 -30.88
CA PRO A 325 18.77 8.05 -31.24
C PRO A 325 18.73 6.78 -30.38
N PRO A 326 17.56 6.13 -30.28
CA PRO A 326 17.40 4.90 -29.52
C PRO A 326 18.01 3.68 -30.24
N ALA A 327 17.86 2.52 -29.61
CA ALA A 327 17.95 1.22 -30.25
C ALA A 327 16.66 0.44 -29.96
N VAL A 328 16.26 -0.40 -30.91
CA VAL A 328 15.12 -1.31 -30.77
C VAL A 328 15.59 -2.76 -30.92
N GLY A 329 15.05 -3.64 -30.09
CA GLY A 329 15.36 -5.06 -30.07
C GLY A 329 14.12 -5.92 -30.21
N ILE A 330 14.30 -7.12 -30.73
CA ILE A 330 13.35 -8.22 -30.63
C ILE A 330 14.08 -9.36 -29.94
N ASP A 331 13.60 -9.78 -28.79
CA ASP A 331 14.14 -10.94 -28.06
C ASP A 331 13.29 -12.20 -28.28
N PHE A 332 13.92 -13.37 -28.13
CA PHE A 332 13.40 -14.68 -28.52
C PHE A 332 13.38 -15.65 -27.31
N PHE A 333 12.61 -15.29 -26.28
CA PHE A 333 12.52 -16.03 -25.00
C PHE A 333 12.17 -17.53 -25.11
N GLU A 334 11.31 -17.91 -26.06
CA GLU A 334 10.82 -19.29 -26.17
C GLU A 334 10.71 -19.71 -27.63
N GLY A 335 11.16 -20.93 -27.94
CA GLY A 335 11.09 -21.51 -29.28
C GLY A 335 10.48 -22.92 -29.32
N PRO A 336 10.52 -23.56 -30.50
CA PRO A 336 10.07 -24.94 -30.67
C PRO A 336 10.96 -25.93 -29.89
N ARG A 337 10.41 -27.10 -29.61
CA ARG A 337 11.15 -28.21 -28.96
C ARG A 337 12.23 -28.78 -29.88
N ALA A 338 13.37 -29.15 -29.31
CA ALA A 338 14.45 -29.81 -30.03
C ALA A 338 14.13 -31.28 -30.39
N ASP A 339 14.86 -31.82 -31.36
CA ASP A 339 14.72 -33.22 -31.78
C ASP A 339 15.58 -34.14 -30.91
N ILE A 340 14.95 -34.88 -29.99
CA ILE A 340 15.61 -35.72 -28.97
C ILE A 340 16.74 -36.58 -29.57
N GLY A 341 18.00 -36.28 -29.20
CA GLY A 341 19.17 -37.03 -29.65
C GLY A 341 19.84 -36.49 -30.92
N ASP A 342 19.68 -35.20 -31.24
CA ASP A 342 20.41 -34.54 -32.33
C ASP A 342 21.87 -34.23 -31.98
N GLY A 343 22.21 -34.15 -30.68
CA GLY A 343 23.56 -33.91 -30.15
C GLY A 343 24.01 -32.45 -30.22
N ILE A 344 23.07 -31.51 -30.23
CA ILE A 344 23.28 -30.05 -30.12
C ILE A 344 22.92 -29.61 -28.69
N ASP A 345 23.41 -28.44 -28.30
CA ASP A 345 23.05 -27.68 -27.10
C ASP A 345 22.17 -26.52 -27.61
N ASN A 346 20.83 -26.70 -27.58
CA ASN A 346 19.91 -25.84 -28.34
C ASN A 346 19.40 -24.61 -27.57
N ASP A 347 19.49 -24.58 -26.23
CA ASP A 347 19.20 -23.40 -25.40
C ASP A 347 20.45 -22.73 -24.80
N ARG A 348 21.62 -23.41 -24.80
CA ARG A 348 22.94 -22.95 -24.34
C ARG A 348 23.19 -23.07 -22.83
N ASP A 349 22.42 -23.89 -22.10
CA ASP A 349 22.67 -24.15 -20.67
C ASP A 349 23.96 -24.97 -20.39
N GLY A 350 24.50 -25.64 -21.42
CA GLY A 350 25.72 -26.44 -21.35
C GLY A 350 25.51 -27.93 -21.05
N ILE A 351 24.27 -28.39 -21.03
CA ILE A 351 23.86 -29.80 -21.13
C ILE A 351 23.70 -30.15 -22.63
N LEU A 352 23.22 -31.35 -22.95
CA LEU A 352 23.04 -31.88 -24.31
C LEU A 352 21.91 -32.92 -24.27
N ASP A 353 20.94 -32.81 -25.17
CA ASP A 353 19.82 -33.75 -25.36
C ASP A 353 18.93 -33.97 -24.11
N GLU A 354 18.69 -32.97 -23.25
CA GLU A 354 17.86 -33.11 -22.04
C GLU A 354 16.34 -33.16 -22.29
N GLU A 355 15.59 -33.69 -21.31
CA GLU A 355 14.17 -34.06 -21.50
C GLU A 355 13.25 -32.83 -21.50
N GLY A 356 13.12 -32.20 -22.67
CA GLY A 356 12.21 -31.08 -22.91
C GLY A 356 12.87 -29.81 -23.47
N GLU A 357 14.15 -29.89 -23.84
CA GLU A 357 14.96 -28.90 -24.56
C GLU A 357 14.17 -28.05 -25.57
N LEU A 358 14.44 -26.74 -25.56
CA LEU A 358 13.87 -25.75 -26.48
C LEU A 358 14.97 -25.15 -27.35
N ILE A 359 14.64 -24.79 -28.59
CA ILE A 359 15.60 -24.14 -29.49
C ILE A 359 15.46 -22.61 -29.36
N THR A 360 16.46 -21.95 -28.77
CA THR A 360 16.56 -20.48 -28.76
C THR A 360 16.86 -19.93 -30.17
N MET A 361 17.16 -18.63 -30.32
CA MET A 361 17.61 -18.05 -31.59
C MET A 361 18.81 -18.85 -32.15
N SER A 362 18.57 -19.70 -33.14
CA SER A 362 19.58 -20.59 -33.73
C SER A 362 20.21 -20.00 -35.00
N LYS A 363 19.53 -19.05 -35.66
CA LYS A 363 20.04 -18.25 -36.76
C LYS A 363 19.60 -16.79 -36.60
N PHE A 364 20.48 -15.85 -36.93
CA PHE A 364 20.14 -14.44 -37.12
C PHE A 364 20.68 -13.97 -38.46
N MET A 365 19.83 -13.37 -39.29
CA MET A 365 20.26 -12.83 -40.57
C MET A 365 19.57 -11.52 -40.95
N TYR A 366 20.24 -10.74 -41.80
CA TYR A 366 19.71 -9.49 -42.35
C TYR A 366 19.60 -9.53 -43.88
N HIS A 367 18.74 -8.67 -44.43
CA HIS A 367 18.68 -8.36 -45.85
C HIS A 367 18.23 -6.90 -46.06
N ASN A 368 18.47 -6.36 -47.26
CA ASN A 368 18.19 -4.96 -47.60
C ASN A 368 17.00 -4.85 -48.55
N ASN A 369 16.33 -3.69 -48.57
CA ASN A 369 15.32 -3.38 -49.59
C ASN A 369 15.90 -3.52 -51.01
N GLY A 370 15.36 -4.46 -51.79
CA GLY A 370 15.62 -4.60 -53.22
C GLY A 370 15.89 -6.02 -53.76
N PHE A 371 15.91 -6.13 -55.08
CA PHE A 371 15.82 -7.40 -55.81
C PHE A 371 17.10 -8.28 -55.85
N GLY A 372 18.08 -8.05 -54.99
CA GLY A 372 19.38 -8.74 -54.99
C GLY A 372 19.38 -10.15 -54.36
N ASP A 373 20.54 -10.79 -54.29
CA ASP A 373 20.72 -12.03 -53.50
C ASP A 373 20.65 -11.76 -51.96
N GLN A 374 20.94 -10.51 -51.57
CA GLN A 374 20.92 -9.96 -50.20
C GLN A 374 19.73 -9.01 -49.95
N GLY A 375 18.60 -9.20 -50.64
CA GLY A 375 17.40 -8.38 -50.47
C GLY A 375 16.14 -9.13 -50.83
N ASP A 376 14.99 -8.55 -50.49
CA ASP A 376 13.65 -9.14 -50.36
C ASP A 376 13.39 -10.53 -50.97
N PRO A 377 12.85 -11.49 -50.19
CA PRO A 377 12.48 -12.82 -50.71
C PRO A 377 11.26 -12.71 -51.65
N VAL A 378 11.27 -13.47 -52.76
CA VAL A 378 10.22 -13.39 -53.80
C VAL A 378 9.56 -14.76 -54.08
N THR A 379 10.20 -15.85 -53.65
CA THR A 379 9.72 -17.22 -53.86
C THR A 379 9.91 -18.04 -52.59
N ALA A 380 9.09 -19.08 -52.38
CA ALA A 380 9.13 -19.94 -51.19
C ALA A 380 10.54 -20.42 -50.78
N ILE A 381 11.43 -20.68 -51.74
CA ILE A 381 12.81 -21.09 -51.46
C ILE A 381 13.72 -19.93 -51.01
N ASP A 382 13.39 -18.68 -51.36
CA ASP A 382 14.07 -17.50 -50.82
C ASP A 382 13.74 -17.36 -49.32
N PHE A 383 12.46 -17.31 -48.96
CA PHE A 383 11.99 -17.29 -47.57
C PHE A 383 12.58 -18.45 -46.75
N TYR A 384 12.51 -19.68 -47.27
CA TYR A 384 13.08 -20.84 -46.60
C TYR A 384 14.62 -20.91 -46.62
N ASN A 385 15.32 -20.19 -47.51
CA ASN A 385 16.76 -20.01 -47.38
C ASN A 385 17.07 -19.02 -46.24
N TYR A 386 16.27 -17.95 -46.12
CA TYR A 386 16.45 -16.94 -45.08
C TYR A 386 16.25 -17.52 -43.68
N ALA A 387 15.18 -18.30 -43.46
CA ALA A 387 14.95 -19.04 -42.21
C ALA A 387 16.06 -20.04 -41.81
N ARG A 388 17.09 -20.25 -42.64
CA ARG A 388 18.17 -21.23 -42.46
C ARG A 388 19.57 -20.64 -42.67
N GLY A 389 19.73 -19.33 -42.47
CA GLY A 389 21.02 -18.62 -42.55
C GLY A 389 21.67 -18.66 -43.93
N LYS A 390 20.86 -18.59 -45.01
CA LYS A 390 21.34 -18.69 -46.40
C LYS A 390 20.77 -17.59 -47.28
N TRP A 391 21.62 -17.02 -48.11
CA TRP A 391 21.26 -16.07 -49.15
C TRP A 391 20.37 -16.73 -50.23
N LYS A 392 19.66 -15.92 -51.02
CA LYS A 392 18.64 -16.40 -52.00
C LYS A 392 19.20 -17.41 -53.01
N ASN A 393 20.43 -17.20 -53.46
CA ASN A 393 21.16 -18.11 -54.33
C ASN A 393 21.58 -19.46 -53.67
N GLY A 394 21.27 -19.67 -52.38
CA GLY A 394 21.56 -20.87 -51.61
C GLY A 394 22.95 -20.89 -50.94
N ALA A 395 23.74 -19.83 -51.03
CA ALA A 395 25.02 -19.73 -50.32
C ALA A 395 24.78 -19.48 -48.81
N PRO A 396 25.54 -20.12 -47.91
CA PRO A 396 25.50 -19.79 -46.49
C PRO A 396 26.07 -18.39 -46.25
N MET A 397 25.67 -17.77 -45.15
CA MET A 397 26.34 -16.59 -44.59
C MET A 397 27.80 -16.94 -44.22
N ARG A 398 28.66 -15.93 -44.20
CA ARG A 398 30.08 -16.07 -43.83
C ARG A 398 30.55 -14.90 -42.99
N TYR A 399 31.36 -15.22 -41.98
CA TYR A 399 31.85 -14.23 -41.02
C TYR A 399 32.69 -13.13 -41.68
N GLY A 400 32.35 -11.87 -41.37
CA GLY A 400 33.07 -10.66 -41.81
C GLY A 400 32.46 -9.93 -43.02
N GLY A 401 32.61 -8.60 -43.03
CA GLY A 401 32.05 -7.72 -44.07
C GLY A 401 30.51 -7.70 -44.01
N SER A 402 29.86 -7.85 -45.16
CA SER A 402 28.39 -7.89 -45.29
C SER A 402 27.77 -9.30 -45.21
N GLY A 403 28.54 -10.32 -44.81
CA GLY A 403 28.08 -11.72 -44.77
C GLY A 403 28.01 -12.45 -46.13
N PHE A 404 27.98 -11.69 -47.23
CA PHE A 404 27.83 -12.22 -48.59
C PHE A 404 29.17 -12.39 -49.30
N SER A 405 29.91 -13.44 -48.90
CA SER A 405 31.25 -13.72 -49.41
C SER A 405 31.40 -15.13 -50.01
N THR A 406 32.28 -15.25 -51.00
CA THR A 406 32.72 -16.56 -51.52
C THR A 406 33.86 -17.18 -50.69
N THR A 407 34.42 -16.44 -49.74
CA THR A 407 35.56 -16.84 -48.88
C THR A 407 35.40 -16.32 -47.46
N GLY A 408 35.52 -17.21 -46.47
CA GLY A 408 35.34 -16.93 -45.04
C GLY A 408 34.81 -18.16 -44.31
N THR A 409 34.87 -18.18 -42.99
CA THR A 409 34.19 -19.22 -42.18
C THR A 409 32.67 -19.08 -42.39
N PRO A 410 31.90 -20.16 -42.60
CA PRO A 410 30.44 -20.08 -42.52
C PRO A 410 30.02 -19.52 -41.15
N CYS A 411 28.93 -18.77 -41.09
CA CYS A 411 28.35 -18.34 -39.82
C CYS A 411 26.83 -18.47 -39.80
N ASP A 412 26.29 -18.62 -38.60
CA ASP A 412 24.85 -18.78 -38.33
C ASP A 412 24.21 -17.49 -37.75
N PHE A 413 25.04 -16.59 -37.20
CA PHE A 413 24.64 -15.26 -36.73
C PHE A 413 25.33 -14.16 -37.56
N MET A 414 24.60 -13.07 -37.81
CA MET A 414 25.08 -11.88 -38.51
C MET A 414 25.30 -10.76 -37.50
N PHE A 415 26.52 -10.19 -37.50
CA PHE A 415 26.89 -9.08 -36.61
C PHE A 415 26.66 -9.34 -35.10
N PRO A 416 27.23 -10.41 -34.51
CA PRO A 416 27.09 -10.72 -33.07
C PRO A 416 27.98 -9.87 -32.15
N ASP A 417 28.85 -9.02 -32.73
CA ASP A 417 29.91 -8.27 -32.06
C ASP A 417 30.72 -9.12 -31.04
N ASP A 418 30.60 -8.85 -29.75
CA ASP A 418 31.29 -9.51 -28.65
C ASP A 418 30.54 -10.73 -28.04
N SER A 419 29.26 -10.92 -28.34
CA SER A 419 28.40 -11.95 -27.71
C SER A 419 28.70 -13.41 -28.07
N ASP A 420 29.46 -13.67 -29.14
CA ASP A 420 29.83 -15.03 -29.60
C ASP A 420 31.31 -15.38 -29.28
N GLN A 421 32.02 -14.55 -28.50
CA GLN A 421 33.49 -14.60 -28.40
C GLN A 421 34.06 -15.63 -27.41
N ASP A 422 33.27 -16.16 -26.47
CA ASP A 422 33.75 -17.18 -25.53
C ASP A 422 33.52 -18.62 -26.04
N GLN A 423 32.41 -18.88 -26.74
CA GLN A 423 32.05 -20.21 -27.24
C GLN A 423 32.18 -20.38 -28.77
N PHE A 424 32.04 -19.29 -29.54
CA PHE A 424 31.98 -19.30 -31.01
C PHE A 424 30.91 -20.26 -31.55
N TRP A 425 29.72 -20.29 -30.93
CA TRP A 425 28.55 -21.04 -31.39
C TRP A 425 28.27 -20.71 -32.87
N GLY A 426 28.30 -19.42 -33.20
CA GLY A 426 27.97 -18.90 -34.53
C GLY A 426 28.90 -19.35 -35.65
N THR A 427 30.09 -19.88 -35.35
CA THR A 427 31.07 -20.35 -36.35
C THR A 427 31.46 -21.83 -36.19
N GLY A 428 30.88 -22.53 -35.20
CA GLY A 428 31.21 -23.92 -34.87
C GLY A 428 32.58 -24.07 -34.19
N GLY A 429 32.89 -23.20 -33.22
CA GLY A 429 34.14 -23.25 -32.44
C GLY A 429 35.35 -22.67 -33.17
N VAL A 430 35.15 -21.82 -34.19
CA VAL A 430 36.24 -21.20 -34.97
C VAL A 430 36.47 -19.77 -34.49
N VAL A 431 37.56 -19.57 -33.75
CA VAL A 431 37.99 -18.26 -33.25
C VAL A 431 38.05 -17.22 -34.38
N VAL A 432 37.35 -16.11 -34.16
CA VAL A 432 37.20 -14.94 -35.03
C VAL A 432 37.31 -13.67 -34.17
N GLU A 433 37.48 -12.50 -34.79
CA GLU A 433 37.51 -11.20 -34.10
C GLU A 433 36.09 -10.60 -34.05
N PRO A 434 35.72 -9.76 -33.07
CA PRO A 434 34.39 -9.12 -32.98
C PRO A 434 33.91 -8.43 -34.27
N TRP A 435 32.66 -8.67 -34.63
CA TRP A 435 32.06 -8.27 -35.90
C TRP A 435 30.69 -7.64 -35.71
N SER A 436 30.61 -6.35 -36.01
CA SER A 436 29.41 -5.53 -36.12
C SER A 436 29.41 -4.79 -37.46
N GLU A 437 28.31 -4.13 -37.81
CA GLU A 437 28.23 -3.27 -39.00
C GLU A 437 29.31 -2.18 -38.99
N ILE A 438 29.55 -1.58 -37.81
CA ILE A 438 30.59 -0.58 -37.55
C ILE A 438 31.98 -1.16 -37.82
N THR A 439 32.34 -2.31 -37.23
CA THR A 439 33.70 -2.89 -37.44
C THR A 439 33.90 -3.46 -38.84
N ALA A 440 32.82 -3.69 -39.59
CA ALA A 440 32.83 -4.12 -40.98
C ALA A 440 33.04 -2.99 -42.02
N ASP A 441 32.90 -1.71 -41.64
CA ASP A 441 32.84 -0.56 -42.57
C ASP A 441 31.70 -0.73 -43.59
N ASN A 442 30.57 -1.28 -43.14
CA ASN A 442 29.36 -1.41 -43.96
C ASN A 442 28.67 -0.03 -44.11
N ALA A 443 27.97 0.19 -45.21
CA ALA A 443 27.12 1.36 -45.34
C ALA A 443 25.77 1.13 -44.62
N PRO A 444 25.28 2.11 -43.84
CA PRO A 444 23.90 2.12 -43.37
C PRO A 444 22.91 2.07 -44.54
N TYR A 445 21.75 1.46 -44.32
CA TYR A 445 20.69 1.34 -45.32
C TYR A 445 19.41 0.81 -44.68
N ASP A 446 18.32 0.85 -45.44
CA ASP A 446 17.05 0.16 -45.20
C ASP A 446 17.22 -1.35 -44.87
N ARG A 447 17.26 -1.67 -43.56
CA ARG A 447 17.60 -3.00 -42.98
C ARG A 447 16.36 -3.77 -42.51
N ARG A 448 16.26 -5.04 -42.92
CA ARG A 448 15.35 -6.05 -42.38
C ARG A 448 16.13 -7.19 -41.75
N PHE A 449 15.59 -7.81 -40.71
CA PHE A 449 16.16 -9.03 -40.15
C PHE A 449 15.15 -10.17 -39.97
N LEU A 450 15.69 -11.36 -39.73
CA LEU A 450 14.96 -12.59 -39.41
C LEU A 450 15.76 -13.36 -38.36
N GLN A 451 15.15 -13.52 -37.18
CA GLN A 451 15.55 -14.51 -36.19
C GLN A 451 14.85 -15.83 -36.52
N SER A 452 15.52 -16.96 -36.38
CA SER A 452 14.85 -18.26 -36.44
C SER A 452 15.46 -19.31 -35.52
N ALA A 453 14.60 -20.23 -35.08
CA ALA A 453 14.92 -21.44 -34.34
C ALA A 453 14.65 -22.67 -35.21
N GLY A 454 15.51 -23.68 -35.09
CA GLY A 454 15.52 -24.92 -35.88
C GLY A 454 16.93 -25.34 -36.33
N PRO A 455 17.08 -26.50 -37.00
CA PRO A 455 16.01 -27.38 -37.48
C PRO A 455 15.34 -28.17 -36.36
N PHE A 456 14.07 -28.53 -36.53
CA PHE A 456 13.37 -29.53 -35.72
C PHE A 456 12.33 -30.30 -36.55
N THR A 457 11.69 -31.31 -35.95
CA THR A 457 10.67 -32.14 -36.58
C THR A 457 9.27 -31.82 -36.03
N LEU A 458 8.43 -31.18 -36.84
CA LEU A 458 7.07 -30.83 -36.47
C LEU A 458 6.09 -31.98 -36.80
N GLU A 459 5.88 -32.89 -35.86
CA GLU A 459 4.97 -34.04 -36.00
C GLU A 459 3.48 -33.66 -36.17
N PRO A 460 2.65 -34.51 -36.78
CA PRO A 460 1.19 -34.34 -36.82
C PRO A 460 0.56 -34.28 -35.42
N GLY A 461 -0.11 -33.17 -35.10
CA GLY A 461 -0.71 -32.93 -33.79
C GLY A 461 0.23 -32.31 -32.76
N ALA A 462 1.50 -32.07 -33.09
CA ALA A 462 2.44 -31.37 -32.21
C ALA A 462 2.00 -29.93 -31.94
N VAL A 463 2.31 -29.46 -30.73
CA VAL A 463 2.12 -28.08 -30.27
C VAL A 463 3.48 -27.54 -29.88
N ASN A 464 3.86 -26.40 -30.48
CA ASN A 464 5.05 -25.64 -30.13
C ASN A 464 4.66 -24.19 -29.82
N TYR A 465 5.56 -23.45 -29.20
CA TYR A 465 5.38 -22.04 -28.90
C TYR A 465 6.48 -21.21 -29.57
N ILE A 466 6.19 -19.94 -29.79
CA ILE A 466 7.19 -18.88 -29.97
C ILE A 466 6.79 -17.78 -29.00
N THR A 467 7.69 -17.38 -28.11
CA THR A 467 7.49 -16.22 -27.21
C THR A 467 8.61 -15.22 -27.44
N SER A 468 8.25 -13.95 -27.56
CA SER A 468 9.16 -12.88 -27.96
C SER A 468 8.73 -11.53 -27.38
N GLY A 469 9.68 -10.59 -27.30
CA GLY A 469 9.44 -9.24 -26.81
C GLY A 469 10.09 -8.21 -27.71
N VAL A 470 9.39 -7.13 -28.03
CA VAL A 470 10.03 -5.93 -28.59
C VAL A 470 10.49 -5.07 -27.43
N VAL A 471 11.79 -4.84 -27.36
CA VAL A 471 12.50 -4.07 -26.31
C VAL A 471 13.02 -2.77 -26.92
N TRP A 472 13.14 -1.70 -26.14
CA TRP A 472 13.56 -0.40 -26.62
C TRP A 472 14.32 0.38 -25.54
N ALA A 473 15.38 1.08 -25.94
CA ALA A 473 16.16 1.94 -25.05
C ALA A 473 16.74 3.17 -25.76
N GLN A 474 16.84 4.29 -25.05
CA GLN A 474 17.46 5.53 -25.55
C GLN A 474 19.01 5.43 -25.51
N GLY A 475 19.69 6.06 -26.48
CA GLY A 475 21.13 6.30 -26.43
C GLY A 475 21.53 7.34 -25.37
N ASP A 476 22.79 7.27 -24.93
CA ASP A 476 23.32 8.20 -23.93
C ASP A 476 23.53 9.61 -24.52
N GLN A 477 23.27 10.66 -23.73
CA GLN A 477 23.38 12.05 -24.19
C GLN A 477 24.82 12.41 -24.61
N GLY A 478 25.01 12.72 -25.89
CA GLY A 478 26.31 12.98 -26.49
C GLY A 478 27.21 11.75 -26.64
N GLY A 479 26.64 10.54 -26.50
CA GLY A 479 27.31 9.27 -26.73
C GLY A 479 27.50 8.95 -28.22
N ASP A 480 28.05 7.76 -28.48
CA ASP A 480 27.95 7.13 -29.79
C ASP A 480 26.68 6.26 -29.88
N PRO A 481 26.25 5.80 -31.08
CA PRO A 481 25.03 5.00 -31.21
C PRO A 481 25.09 3.64 -30.51
N TRP A 482 26.29 3.15 -30.19
CA TRP A 482 26.46 1.89 -29.48
C TRP A 482 26.00 1.98 -28.02
N SER A 483 26.01 3.19 -27.42
CA SER A 483 25.41 3.43 -26.11
C SER A 483 23.93 3.01 -26.04
N ALA A 484 23.17 3.20 -27.13
CA ALA A 484 21.78 2.77 -27.21
C ALA A 484 21.66 1.24 -27.17
N VAL A 485 22.53 0.52 -27.88
CA VAL A 485 22.63 -0.96 -27.83
C VAL A 485 23.04 -1.43 -26.42
N GLN A 486 23.97 -0.73 -25.75
CA GLN A 486 24.36 -1.03 -24.37
C GLN A 486 23.23 -0.78 -23.35
N ASN A 487 22.36 0.19 -23.59
CA ASN A 487 21.16 0.40 -22.78
C ASN A 487 20.06 -0.62 -23.11
N LEU A 488 19.96 -1.03 -24.39
CA LEU A 488 19.04 -2.06 -24.85
C LEU A 488 19.32 -3.40 -24.16
N LYS A 489 20.58 -3.87 -24.12
CA LYS A 489 20.96 -5.12 -23.42
C LYS A 489 20.51 -5.13 -21.95
N LYS A 490 20.56 -3.99 -21.24
CA LYS A 490 20.12 -3.87 -19.83
C LYS A 490 18.59 -3.91 -19.69
N ALA A 491 17.86 -3.40 -20.67
CA ALA A 491 16.40 -3.51 -20.72
C ALA A 491 15.98 -4.95 -21.07
N ASP A 492 16.75 -5.61 -21.92
CA ASP A 492 16.61 -7.02 -22.31
C ASP A 492 16.77 -7.96 -21.11
N ASP A 493 17.81 -7.75 -20.30
CA ASP A 493 18.04 -8.50 -19.04
C ASP A 493 16.80 -8.44 -18.10
N LEU A 494 16.06 -7.31 -18.09
CA LEU A 494 14.80 -7.16 -17.33
C LEU A 494 13.61 -7.85 -18.01
N ALA A 495 13.61 -7.96 -19.33
CA ALA A 495 12.57 -8.63 -20.10
C ALA A 495 12.67 -10.15 -19.96
N GLN A 496 13.89 -10.70 -19.97
CA GLN A 496 14.17 -12.12 -19.67
C GLN A 496 13.76 -12.46 -18.22
N ALA A 497 14.18 -11.67 -17.23
CA ALA A 497 13.80 -11.90 -15.83
C ALA A 497 12.27 -11.82 -15.59
N LEU A 498 11.54 -11.07 -16.43
CA LEU A 498 10.07 -11.04 -16.42
C LEU A 498 9.46 -12.30 -17.06
N PHE A 499 10.02 -12.78 -18.18
CA PHE A 499 9.61 -14.04 -18.82
C PHE A 499 9.81 -15.24 -17.88
N ASP A 500 10.99 -15.35 -17.25
CA ASP A 500 11.34 -16.42 -16.30
C ASP A 500 10.37 -16.50 -15.12
N ASN A 501 9.76 -15.37 -14.74
CA ASN A 501 8.79 -15.26 -13.65
C ASN A 501 7.32 -15.44 -14.09
N ASP A 502 7.04 -16.19 -15.17
CA ASP A 502 5.66 -16.39 -15.72
C ASP A 502 4.97 -15.03 -15.99
N PHE A 503 5.73 -14.05 -16.49
CA PHE A 503 5.27 -12.68 -16.78
C PHE A 503 4.69 -11.91 -15.58
N LYS A 504 5.14 -12.22 -14.36
CA LYS A 504 4.68 -11.57 -13.12
C LYS A 504 5.60 -10.42 -12.72
N ILE A 505 5.05 -9.20 -12.78
CA ILE A 505 5.67 -7.98 -12.25
C ILE A 505 5.35 -7.78 -10.77
N LEU A 506 6.32 -7.24 -10.01
CA LEU A 506 6.14 -6.78 -8.63
C LEU A 506 5.08 -5.68 -8.56
N ASN A 507 3.96 -5.99 -7.92
CA ASN A 507 2.94 -5.05 -7.50
C ASN A 507 3.34 -4.43 -6.15
N GLY A 508 2.79 -3.28 -5.80
CA GLY A 508 2.79 -2.82 -4.40
C GLY A 508 1.57 -3.36 -3.64
N PRO A 509 1.48 -3.08 -2.32
CA PRO A 509 0.27 -3.33 -1.54
C PRO A 509 -0.91 -2.54 -2.12
N ASP A 510 -2.07 -3.16 -2.28
CA ASP A 510 -3.24 -2.52 -2.84
C ASP A 510 -3.67 -1.32 -1.99
N ALA A 511 -4.11 -0.24 -2.63
CA ALA A 511 -4.58 0.94 -1.93
C ALA A 511 -5.83 0.59 -1.09
N PRO A 512 -5.99 1.15 0.12
CA PRO A 512 -7.10 0.81 0.98
C PRO A 512 -8.41 1.50 0.53
N ASP A 513 -9.52 0.95 1.00
CA ASP A 513 -10.84 1.56 0.87
C ASP A 513 -11.02 2.65 1.93
N VAL A 514 -11.45 3.83 1.49
CA VAL A 514 -11.61 5.01 2.35
C VAL A 514 -13.09 5.33 2.53
N THR A 515 -13.54 5.36 3.79
CA THR A 515 -14.81 5.96 4.18
C THR A 515 -14.55 7.35 4.75
N ILE A 516 -15.31 8.35 4.30
CA ILE A 516 -15.23 9.72 4.81
C ILE A 516 -16.58 10.10 5.43
N GLN A 517 -16.58 10.51 6.70
CA GLN A 517 -17.73 11.18 7.32
C GLN A 517 -17.56 12.70 7.18
N GLU A 518 -18.58 13.35 6.65
CA GLU A 518 -18.62 14.80 6.49
C GLU A 518 -18.99 15.47 7.82
N MET A 519 -18.17 16.44 8.25
CA MET A 519 -18.33 17.15 9.52
C MET A 519 -18.15 18.66 9.31
N LYS A 520 -18.33 19.43 10.39
CA LYS A 520 -18.39 20.89 10.32
C LYS A 520 -17.00 21.50 10.27
N ASN A 521 -16.60 21.98 9.08
CA ASN A 521 -15.25 22.45 8.78
C ASN A 521 -14.19 21.34 8.98
N GLU A 522 -14.61 20.08 8.86
CA GLU A 522 -13.85 18.88 9.24
C GLU A 522 -14.31 17.69 8.37
N LEU A 523 -13.40 16.76 8.08
CA LEU A 523 -13.67 15.49 7.41
C LEU A 523 -12.99 14.38 8.21
N LEU A 524 -13.74 13.35 8.59
CA LEU A 524 -13.21 12.21 9.35
C LEU A 524 -13.00 11.04 8.40
N PHE A 525 -11.80 10.47 8.42
CA PHE A 525 -11.38 9.39 7.54
C PHE A 525 -11.32 8.08 8.32
N GLN A 526 -11.79 7.00 7.70
CA GLN A 526 -11.65 5.62 8.14
C GLN A 526 -11.07 4.83 6.96
N ILE A 527 -10.06 4.00 7.21
CA ILE A 527 -9.30 3.24 6.24
C ILE A 527 -9.45 1.75 6.53
N THR A 528 -9.74 0.93 5.51
CA THR A 528 -9.84 -0.53 5.61
C THR A 528 -9.31 -1.25 4.37
N ASN A 529 -8.90 -2.52 4.54
CA ASN A 529 -8.58 -3.42 3.43
C ASN A 529 -9.65 -4.51 3.31
N ALA A 530 -10.22 -4.70 2.12
CA ALA A 530 -11.13 -5.82 1.85
C ALA A 530 -10.38 -7.18 1.85
N GLU A 531 -11.07 -8.29 2.11
CA GLU A 531 -10.48 -9.65 2.11
C GLU A 531 -9.86 -10.07 0.77
N SER A 532 -10.19 -9.38 -0.33
CA SER A 532 -9.62 -9.60 -1.67
C SER A 532 -8.35 -8.79 -1.95
N SER A 533 -7.93 -7.90 -1.04
CA SER A 533 -6.71 -7.11 -1.13
C SER A 533 -5.47 -7.98 -0.89
N ASN A 534 -4.38 -7.79 -1.65
CA ASN A 534 -3.08 -8.38 -1.31
C ASN A 534 -2.51 -7.82 0.02
N ASN A 535 -3.06 -6.71 0.51
CA ASN A 535 -2.71 -6.04 1.77
C ASN A 535 -3.77 -6.26 2.87
N TYR A 536 -4.61 -7.30 2.78
CA TYR A 536 -5.58 -7.59 3.84
C TYR A 536 -4.88 -7.83 5.20
N ARG A 537 -5.23 -7.01 6.20
CA ARG A 537 -4.60 -6.95 7.54
C ARG A 537 -3.08 -6.72 7.50
N GLU A 538 -2.63 -5.86 6.60
CA GLU A 538 -1.23 -5.41 6.45
C GLU A 538 -0.27 -6.55 6.04
N LYS A 539 -0.79 -7.67 5.50
CA LYS A 539 -0.03 -8.90 5.22
C LYS A 539 0.60 -8.94 3.83
N TYR A 540 0.70 -7.80 3.13
CA TYR A 540 1.36 -7.76 1.83
C TYR A 540 2.85 -8.10 1.97
N ILE A 541 3.27 -9.06 1.15
CA ILE A 541 4.67 -9.42 0.92
C ILE A 541 4.79 -10.01 -0.48
N GLU A 542 5.71 -9.48 -1.30
CA GLU A 542 5.88 -9.89 -2.70
C GLU A 542 7.37 -9.85 -3.09
N ILE A 543 7.79 -10.76 -3.98
CA ILE A 543 9.18 -10.87 -4.46
C ILE A 543 9.38 -9.96 -5.65
N ASP A 544 10.47 -9.19 -5.64
CA ASP A 544 10.98 -8.51 -6.83
C ASP A 544 11.94 -9.43 -7.60
N PRO A 545 11.57 -9.90 -8.80
CA PRO A 545 12.44 -10.76 -9.60
C PRO A 545 13.69 -10.02 -10.12
N SER A 546 13.72 -8.69 -10.09
CA SER A 546 14.90 -7.90 -10.51
C SER A 546 16.01 -7.83 -9.45
N ILE A 547 15.74 -8.24 -8.21
CA ILE A 547 16.75 -8.29 -7.13
C ILE A 547 17.51 -9.62 -7.21
N ILE A 548 18.44 -9.67 -8.17
CA ILE A 548 19.33 -10.82 -8.41
C ILE A 548 20.65 -10.64 -7.65
N ALA A 549 21.04 -11.63 -6.85
CA ALA A 549 22.28 -11.61 -6.09
C ALA A 549 23.46 -12.24 -6.88
N PRO A 550 24.69 -11.68 -6.81
CA PRO A 550 25.89 -12.29 -7.38
C PRO A 550 26.16 -13.71 -6.86
N PHE A 551 26.82 -14.54 -7.67
CA PHE A 551 27.09 -15.94 -7.32
C PHE A 551 27.86 -16.08 -6.00
N GLY A 552 27.19 -16.61 -4.97
CA GLY A 552 27.73 -16.82 -3.64
C GLY A 552 27.30 -15.78 -2.58
N GLU A 553 26.57 -14.74 -2.99
CA GLU A 553 25.89 -13.80 -2.10
C GLU A 553 24.38 -14.12 -1.99
N SER A 554 23.64 -13.32 -1.22
CA SER A 554 22.19 -13.43 -1.09
C SER A 554 21.63 -12.07 -0.69
N TYR A 555 20.68 -11.55 -1.46
CA TYR A 555 20.00 -10.28 -1.23
C TYR A 555 18.55 -10.53 -0.82
N ASP A 556 17.98 -9.63 -0.03
CA ASP A 556 16.57 -9.71 0.37
C ASP A 556 15.68 -9.17 -0.76
N SER A 557 15.09 -10.05 -1.57
CA SER A 557 14.25 -9.68 -2.71
C SER A 557 12.79 -9.36 -2.34
N LEU A 558 12.45 -9.31 -1.05
CA LEU A 558 11.07 -9.19 -0.56
C LEU A 558 10.70 -7.74 -0.20
N TYR A 559 9.71 -7.17 -0.89
CA TYR A 559 9.02 -5.98 -0.42
C TYR A 559 7.93 -6.37 0.57
N ARG A 560 7.80 -5.61 1.66
CA ARG A 560 6.84 -5.83 2.76
C ARG A 560 6.05 -4.56 2.99
N PHE A 561 4.79 -4.67 3.44
CA PHE A 561 3.98 -3.50 3.77
C PHE A 561 4.70 -2.63 4.81
N GLN A 562 4.64 -1.31 4.63
CA GLN A 562 5.28 -0.35 5.55
C GLN A 562 4.33 0.74 6.03
N GLY A 563 3.32 1.14 5.25
CA GLY A 563 2.36 2.14 5.70
C GLY A 563 1.34 2.62 4.65
N TYR A 564 0.62 3.67 5.04
CA TYR A 564 -0.40 4.35 4.23
C TYR A 564 -0.05 5.83 4.02
N GLN A 565 -0.41 6.37 2.86
CA GLN A 565 -0.34 7.80 2.54
C GLN A 565 -1.66 8.27 1.96
N VAL A 566 -2.18 9.40 2.44
CA VAL A 566 -3.38 10.04 1.88
C VAL A 566 -3.04 11.45 1.41
N TYR A 567 -3.45 11.75 0.18
CA TYR A 567 -3.21 13.01 -0.49
C TYR A 567 -4.53 13.75 -0.70
N GLN A 568 -4.54 15.06 -0.43
CA GLN A 568 -5.54 15.95 -1.00
C GLN A 568 -5.15 16.23 -2.46
N LEU A 569 -6.13 16.19 -3.36
CA LEU A 569 -5.96 16.48 -4.80
C LEU A 569 -6.53 17.87 -5.15
N ALA A 570 -5.95 18.49 -6.17
CA ALA A 570 -6.38 19.79 -6.70
C ALA A 570 -7.74 19.73 -7.42
N ASN A 571 -8.09 18.57 -7.98
CA ASN A 571 -9.36 18.28 -8.66
C ASN A 571 -9.52 16.76 -8.88
N SER A 572 -10.70 16.33 -9.37
CA SER A 572 -11.04 14.92 -9.61
C SER A 572 -10.36 14.25 -10.81
N SER A 573 -9.60 14.98 -11.64
CA SER A 573 -8.87 14.43 -12.80
C SER A 573 -7.40 14.14 -12.54
N VAL A 574 -6.90 14.41 -11.32
CA VAL A 574 -5.54 14.03 -10.91
C VAL A 574 -5.44 12.51 -10.79
N SER A 575 -4.35 11.95 -11.33
CA SER A 575 -4.03 10.52 -11.35
C SER A 575 -2.95 10.15 -10.33
N SER A 576 -2.76 8.85 -10.05
CA SER A 576 -1.72 8.37 -9.13
C SER A 576 -0.29 8.63 -9.63
N ALA A 577 -0.11 8.84 -10.93
CA ALA A 577 1.18 9.23 -11.52
C ALA A 577 1.52 10.73 -11.30
N GLU A 578 0.60 11.52 -10.76
CA GLU A 578 0.78 12.96 -10.48
C GLU A 578 0.94 13.28 -8.98
N LEU A 579 1.08 12.25 -8.12
CA LEU A 579 1.11 12.46 -6.65
C LEU A 579 2.34 13.23 -6.15
N ASP A 580 3.45 13.19 -6.90
CA ASP A 580 4.67 13.94 -6.59
C ASP A 580 4.60 15.42 -7.03
N ASP A 581 3.66 15.80 -7.90
CA ASP A 581 3.47 17.20 -8.29
C ASP A 581 2.69 17.96 -7.21
N ILE A 582 3.41 18.75 -6.42
CA ILE A 582 2.86 19.61 -5.35
C ILE A 582 1.82 20.65 -5.82
N SER A 583 1.59 20.81 -7.14
CA SER A 583 0.50 21.60 -7.72
C SER A 583 -0.77 20.79 -8.01
N LYS A 584 -0.67 19.45 -8.02
CA LYS A 584 -1.77 18.49 -8.28
C LYS A 584 -2.19 17.74 -7.03
N ALA A 585 -1.24 17.31 -6.20
CA ALA A 585 -1.47 16.51 -5.01
C ALA A 585 -0.64 17.04 -3.83
N ARG A 586 -1.13 16.84 -2.60
CA ARG A 586 -0.44 17.22 -1.36
C ARG A 586 -0.74 16.20 -0.28
N LEU A 587 0.29 15.57 0.29
CA LEU A 587 0.16 14.66 1.42
C LEU A 587 -0.56 15.37 2.59
N VAL A 588 -1.65 14.80 3.08
CA VAL A 588 -2.48 15.34 4.17
C VAL A 588 -2.39 14.51 5.45
N TRP A 589 -2.14 13.20 5.32
CA TRP A 589 -1.89 12.28 6.43
C TRP A 589 -1.05 11.09 5.93
N GLN A 590 -0.28 10.50 6.84
CA GLN A 590 0.53 9.31 6.64
C GLN A 590 0.61 8.57 7.98
N SER A 591 0.67 7.24 7.92
CA SER A 591 0.95 6.38 9.06
C SER A 591 1.79 5.18 8.60
N ASP A 592 2.65 4.71 9.49
CA ASP A 592 3.77 3.82 9.21
C ASP A 592 3.97 2.84 10.37
N LEU A 593 4.49 1.64 10.07
CA LEU A 593 4.81 0.62 11.08
C LEU A 593 5.79 1.18 12.13
N GLU A 594 5.70 0.65 13.34
CA GLU A 594 6.60 0.97 14.45
C GLU A 594 7.81 0.03 14.39
N ASP A 595 8.85 0.46 13.68
CA ASP A 595 10.09 -0.28 13.45
C ASP A 595 11.35 0.62 13.39
N ASN A 596 12.17 0.53 12.34
CA ASN A 596 13.43 1.26 12.18
C ASN A 596 13.51 1.98 10.80
N VAL A 597 12.37 2.15 10.11
CA VAL A 597 12.29 2.69 8.74
C VAL A 597 11.73 4.12 8.74
N ASP A 598 12.38 5.02 9.48
CA ASP A 598 11.94 6.42 9.65
C ASP A 598 11.82 7.21 8.33
N LYS A 599 12.56 6.81 7.29
CA LYS A 599 12.68 7.58 6.05
C LYS A 599 13.01 6.70 4.85
N ILE A 600 12.23 6.86 3.77
CA ILE A 600 12.43 6.13 2.52
C ILE A 600 12.67 7.11 1.37
N VAL A 601 13.78 6.90 0.66
CA VAL A 601 14.26 7.75 -0.43
C VAL A 601 14.43 6.90 -1.69
N ASN A 602 13.76 7.29 -2.77
CA ASN A 602 14.02 6.74 -4.10
C ASN A 602 15.04 7.62 -4.85
N HIS A 603 15.86 7.01 -5.69
CA HIS A 603 16.92 7.64 -6.45
C HIS A 603 16.56 7.66 -7.94
N ILE A 604 15.76 8.65 -8.32
CA ILE A 604 15.22 8.83 -9.68
C ILE A 604 16.27 9.52 -10.55
N TYR A 605 16.46 9.06 -11.79
CA TYR A 605 17.37 9.70 -12.73
C TYR A 605 16.82 11.05 -13.21
N ASP A 606 17.61 12.12 -13.10
CA ASP A 606 17.26 13.47 -13.57
C ASP A 606 18.07 13.80 -14.84
N GLU A 607 17.35 14.09 -15.93
CA GLU A 607 17.92 14.34 -17.26
C GLU A 607 18.69 15.67 -17.37
N ASP A 608 18.30 16.69 -16.60
CA ASP A 608 18.98 17.99 -16.57
C ASP A 608 20.26 17.94 -15.70
N ALA A 609 20.28 17.09 -14.68
CA ALA A 609 21.41 16.89 -13.77
C ALA A 609 22.41 15.83 -14.25
N GLY A 610 21.93 14.81 -14.99
CA GLY A 610 22.73 13.69 -15.51
C GLY A 610 23.08 12.61 -14.47
N PHE A 611 22.40 12.57 -13.33
CA PHE A 611 22.59 11.58 -12.26
C PHE A 611 21.31 11.35 -11.45
N ASN A 612 21.28 10.29 -10.61
CA ASN A 612 20.11 9.98 -9.79
C ASN A 612 19.99 10.97 -8.62
N ILE A 613 18.88 11.72 -8.55
CA ILE A 613 18.56 12.62 -7.45
C ILE A 613 17.79 11.88 -6.33
N PRO A 614 18.03 12.20 -5.05
CA PRO A 614 17.25 11.63 -3.94
C PRO A 614 15.88 12.32 -3.82
N GLN A 615 14.81 11.57 -4.09
CA GLN A 615 13.42 11.97 -3.82
C GLN A 615 12.94 11.29 -2.54
N ILE A 616 12.51 12.08 -1.56
CA ILE A 616 11.93 11.57 -0.31
C ILE A 616 10.51 11.10 -0.63
N MET A 617 10.26 9.80 -0.53
CA MET A 617 8.93 9.21 -0.74
C MET A 617 8.15 9.15 0.57
N VAL A 618 8.86 8.90 1.69
CA VAL A 618 8.31 8.77 3.04
C VAL A 618 9.25 9.44 4.03
N GLU A 619 8.68 10.24 4.92
CA GLU A 619 9.31 10.74 6.14
C GLU A 619 8.32 10.42 7.26
N GLY A 620 8.60 9.34 7.99
CA GLY A 620 7.70 8.64 8.91
C GLY A 620 7.54 9.33 10.26
N ASN A 621 6.50 8.96 11.00
CA ASN A 621 6.40 9.26 12.43
C ASN A 621 6.77 8.05 13.31
N ASN A 622 6.96 6.87 12.71
CA ASN A 622 7.38 5.62 13.36
C ASN A 622 6.58 5.35 14.66
N SER A 623 5.25 5.47 14.57
CA SER A 623 4.33 5.52 15.72
C SER A 623 3.27 4.40 15.71
N GLY A 624 3.33 3.50 14.72
CA GLY A 624 2.35 2.44 14.49
C GLY A 624 1.22 2.82 13.54
N ILE A 625 0.48 1.81 13.10
CA ILE A 625 -0.60 1.94 12.10
C ILE A 625 -1.89 2.44 12.75
N GLU A 626 -2.25 3.69 12.46
CA GLU A 626 -3.58 4.24 12.66
C GLU A 626 -4.46 3.99 11.43
N HIS A 627 -5.75 3.73 11.65
CA HIS A 627 -6.74 3.52 10.58
C HIS A 627 -7.83 4.59 10.56
N SER A 628 -7.78 5.60 11.45
CA SER A 628 -8.66 6.77 11.36
C SER A 628 -7.95 8.08 11.71
N PHE A 629 -8.37 9.18 11.05
CA PHE A 629 -7.82 10.52 11.27
C PHE A 629 -8.83 11.64 10.91
N SER A 630 -8.53 12.87 11.31
CA SER A 630 -9.34 14.06 11.00
C SER A 630 -8.57 15.06 10.12
N VAL A 631 -9.21 15.54 9.06
CA VAL A 631 -8.73 16.63 8.21
C VAL A 631 -9.58 17.88 8.46
N THR A 632 -8.94 18.96 8.91
CA THR A 632 -9.57 20.27 9.15
C THR A 632 -9.04 21.38 8.24
N ARG A 633 -8.13 21.04 7.32
CA ARG A 633 -7.42 22.00 6.46
C ARG A 633 -7.53 21.70 4.97
N ASP A 634 -7.56 22.77 4.17
CA ASP A 634 -7.42 22.78 2.72
C ASP A 634 -5.98 23.16 2.35
N LEU A 635 -5.20 22.19 1.87
CA LEU A 635 -3.79 22.36 1.50
C LEU A 635 -3.60 23.18 0.22
N PHE A 636 -4.65 23.43 -0.57
CA PHE A 636 -4.61 24.27 -1.78
C PHE A 636 -5.15 25.69 -1.54
N ALA A 637 -5.65 26.01 -0.34
CA ALA A 637 -6.18 27.33 -0.03
C ALA A 637 -5.09 28.42 0.06
N SER A 638 -5.38 29.60 -0.49
CA SER A 638 -4.52 30.78 -0.41
C SER A 638 -4.97 31.73 0.71
N GLY A 639 -4.44 31.55 1.92
CA GLY A 639 -4.69 32.42 3.07
C GLY A 639 -5.20 31.65 4.29
N ASP A 640 -6.48 31.82 4.63
CA ASP A 640 -7.15 30.98 5.64
C ASP A 640 -7.33 29.58 5.05
N ASN A 641 -6.68 28.59 5.67
CA ASN A 641 -6.58 27.23 5.16
C ASN A 641 -7.51 26.24 5.86
N ARG A 642 -8.54 26.69 6.57
CA ARG A 642 -9.56 25.81 7.16
C ARG A 642 -10.51 25.28 6.07
N LEU A 643 -11.00 24.06 6.22
CA LEU A 643 -12.04 23.54 5.31
C LEU A 643 -13.28 24.44 5.34
N VAL A 644 -13.86 24.68 4.16
CA VAL A 644 -15.04 25.53 3.95
C VAL A 644 -16.23 24.64 3.64
N ASN A 645 -17.31 24.79 4.41
CA ASN A 645 -18.50 23.96 4.20
C ASN A 645 -19.11 24.18 2.81
N GLU A 646 -19.76 23.15 2.25
CA GLU A 646 -20.44 23.15 0.94
C GLU A 646 -19.49 23.31 -0.29
N LYS A 647 -18.18 23.46 -0.07
CA LYS A 647 -17.11 23.24 -1.08
C LYS A 647 -16.81 21.75 -1.17
N GLU A 648 -16.51 21.28 -2.38
CA GLU A 648 -16.11 19.90 -2.67
C GLU A 648 -14.59 19.77 -2.66
N TYR A 649 -14.11 18.67 -2.09
CA TYR A 649 -12.71 18.32 -1.90
C TYR A 649 -12.44 16.92 -2.44
N TYR A 650 -11.23 16.69 -2.94
CA TYR A 650 -10.84 15.43 -3.57
C TYR A 650 -9.63 14.82 -2.88
N PHE A 651 -9.61 13.49 -2.75
CA PHE A 651 -8.57 12.75 -2.04
C PHE A 651 -8.22 11.43 -2.74
N MET A 652 -6.99 10.96 -2.57
CA MET A 652 -6.54 9.62 -2.95
C MET A 652 -5.75 9.03 -1.78
N ALA A 653 -5.98 7.74 -1.50
CA ALA A 653 -5.17 6.95 -0.58
C ALA A 653 -4.33 5.95 -1.37
N ILE A 654 -3.12 5.68 -0.87
CA ILE A 654 -2.25 4.60 -1.33
C ILE A 654 -1.69 3.85 -0.12
N ALA A 655 -1.45 2.55 -0.29
CA ALA A 655 -0.55 1.79 0.56
C ALA A 655 0.84 1.77 -0.09
N TYR A 656 1.89 1.61 0.71
CA TYR A 656 3.25 1.46 0.21
C TYR A 656 4.03 0.39 0.98
N ALA A 657 5.06 -0.13 0.31
CA ALA A 657 5.94 -1.16 0.80
C ALA A 657 7.41 -0.76 0.72
N TYR A 658 8.22 -1.42 1.54
CA TYR A 658 9.64 -1.17 1.69
C TYR A 658 10.48 -2.43 1.44
N ASN A 659 11.66 -2.21 0.86
CA ASN A 659 12.77 -3.15 0.77
C ASN A 659 14.08 -2.34 0.68
N ASN A 660 15.19 -2.84 1.24
CA ASN A 660 16.50 -2.17 1.11
C ASN A 660 17.62 -3.21 1.21
N TYR A 661 17.83 -3.98 0.14
CA TYR A 661 18.80 -5.09 0.13
C TYR A 661 20.26 -4.61 0.13
N LEU A 662 20.51 -3.41 -0.40
CA LEU A 662 21.84 -2.78 -0.47
C LEU A 662 21.69 -1.25 -0.56
N GLU A 663 22.22 -0.54 0.43
CA GLU A 663 22.11 0.92 0.54
C GLU A 663 22.72 1.64 -0.69
N TYR A 664 21.96 2.53 -1.33
CA TYR A 664 22.42 3.21 -2.54
C TYR A 664 23.54 4.23 -2.27
N SER A 665 24.57 4.21 -3.13
CA SER A 665 25.67 5.16 -3.12
C SER A 665 25.99 5.63 -4.54
N VAL A 666 26.23 6.93 -4.71
CA VAL A 666 26.56 7.56 -6.01
C VAL A 666 27.84 6.99 -6.65
N ASN A 667 28.67 6.27 -5.89
CA ASN A 667 29.95 5.70 -6.35
C ASN A 667 30.00 4.16 -6.25
N ALA A 668 28.87 3.48 -6.04
CA ALA A 668 28.78 2.02 -5.94
C ALA A 668 27.43 1.49 -6.47
N GLU A 669 27.25 0.18 -6.44
CA GLU A 669 25.96 -0.49 -6.68
C GLU A 669 25.08 -0.41 -5.42
N GLY A 670 23.75 -0.46 -5.60
CA GLY A 670 22.76 -0.37 -4.53
C GLY A 670 21.35 -0.07 -5.05
N GLN A 671 20.35 -0.27 -4.20
CA GLN A 671 18.94 -0.22 -4.56
C GLN A 671 18.43 1.20 -4.78
N LYS A 672 18.07 1.52 -6.04
CA LYS A 672 17.54 2.84 -6.40
C LYS A 672 16.10 3.10 -5.93
N PHE A 673 15.30 2.05 -5.72
CA PHE A 673 13.87 2.20 -5.43
C PHE A 673 13.41 1.45 -4.14
N PRO A 674 13.89 1.83 -2.94
CA PRO A 674 13.43 1.21 -1.69
C PRO A 674 11.92 1.33 -1.41
N TYR A 675 11.25 2.34 -1.97
CA TYR A 675 9.79 2.54 -1.85
C TYR A 675 9.04 2.00 -3.08
N LYS A 676 8.03 1.16 -2.84
CA LYS A 676 7.09 0.63 -3.85
C LYS A 676 5.64 0.94 -3.46
N ALA A 677 5.00 1.86 -4.18
CA ALA A 677 3.59 2.19 -3.99
C ALA A 677 2.64 1.14 -4.61
N GLY A 678 1.44 1.03 -4.05
CA GLY A 678 0.31 0.30 -4.63
C GLY A 678 -0.12 0.82 -5.99
N ARG A 679 -0.45 -0.09 -6.91
CA ARG A 679 -0.99 0.25 -8.26
C ARG A 679 -2.43 -0.21 -8.51
N ARG A 680 -3.04 -0.93 -7.56
CA ARG A 680 -4.42 -1.45 -7.63
C ARG A 680 -5.29 -0.86 -6.52
N ASN A 681 -6.61 -0.97 -6.69
CA ASN A 681 -7.66 -0.33 -5.88
C ASN A 681 -7.58 1.22 -5.76
N ILE A 682 -6.73 1.87 -6.58
CA ILE A 682 -6.60 3.34 -6.64
C ILE A 682 -7.94 3.98 -7.02
N LYS A 683 -8.44 4.88 -6.16
CA LYS A 683 -9.73 5.57 -6.26
C LYS A 683 -9.59 7.05 -5.93
N ASN A 684 -10.29 7.90 -6.69
CA ASN A 684 -10.49 9.31 -6.34
C ASN A 684 -11.76 9.44 -5.50
N TYR A 685 -11.59 9.79 -4.22
CA TYR A 685 -12.66 10.05 -3.28
C TYR A 685 -13.03 11.54 -3.30
N SER A 686 -14.29 11.87 -3.00
CA SER A 686 -14.76 13.25 -2.90
C SER A 686 -15.63 13.46 -1.66
N ALA A 687 -15.48 14.61 -1.00
CA ALA A 687 -16.26 14.96 0.20
C ALA A 687 -16.59 16.46 0.27
N ILE A 688 -17.70 16.78 0.94
CA ILE A 688 -18.30 18.12 1.08
C ILE A 688 -18.60 18.37 2.57
N PRO A 689 -17.65 18.90 3.36
CA PRO A 689 -17.88 19.16 4.78
C PRO A 689 -19.09 20.08 4.97
N HIS A 690 -19.92 19.80 5.99
CA HIS A 690 -21.17 20.52 6.24
C HIS A 690 -21.57 20.42 7.73
N ASP A 691 -22.70 21.01 8.13
CA ASP A 691 -23.13 20.93 9.54
C ASP A 691 -23.95 19.63 9.75
N PRO A 692 -23.41 18.58 10.40
CA PRO A 692 -24.03 17.24 10.45
C PRO A 692 -25.37 17.24 11.21
N THR A 693 -25.67 18.32 11.93
CA THR A 693 -26.99 18.50 12.57
C THR A 693 -28.14 18.62 11.56
N ILE A 694 -27.86 18.85 10.28
CA ILE A 694 -28.87 18.97 9.20
C ILE A 694 -29.41 17.60 8.77
N GLU A 695 -28.59 16.56 8.84
CA GLU A 695 -28.91 15.18 8.49
C GLU A 695 -30.01 14.59 9.38
N GLY A 696 -30.58 13.45 8.97
CA GLY A 696 -31.41 12.61 9.84
C GLY A 696 -32.67 13.29 10.37
N ASN A 697 -33.15 14.32 9.67
CA ASN A 697 -34.19 15.26 10.13
C ASN A 697 -33.85 15.93 11.48
N GLY A 698 -32.63 16.45 11.63
CA GLY A 698 -32.19 17.18 12.80
C GLY A 698 -31.44 16.29 13.79
N THR A 699 -30.12 16.18 13.64
CA THR A 699 -29.28 15.36 14.51
C THR A 699 -28.59 16.19 15.59
N ASN A 700 -28.54 15.67 16.82
CA ASN A 700 -27.73 16.18 17.91
C ASN A 700 -26.49 15.29 18.08
N VAL A 701 -25.32 15.76 17.63
CA VAL A 701 -24.05 15.05 17.79
C VAL A 701 -23.49 15.34 19.19
N GLN A 702 -23.20 14.31 19.97
CA GLN A 702 -22.75 14.43 21.37
C GLN A 702 -21.24 14.18 21.56
N ALA A 703 -20.60 13.46 20.64
CA ALA A 703 -19.17 13.20 20.64
C ALA A 703 -18.43 14.05 19.61
N LEU A 704 -17.12 14.15 19.80
CA LEU A 704 -16.16 14.59 18.77
C LEU A 704 -15.34 13.37 18.32
N TYR A 705 -14.72 13.45 17.14
CA TYR A 705 -13.66 12.51 16.76
C TYR A 705 -12.59 12.40 17.85
N GLY A 706 -12.04 11.21 18.06
CA GLY A 706 -11.04 10.95 19.10
C GLY A 706 -11.60 10.83 20.52
N SER A 707 -12.89 11.10 20.75
CA SER A 707 -13.51 10.95 22.07
C SER A 707 -13.59 9.48 22.48
N SER A 708 -13.36 9.16 23.75
CA SER A 708 -13.66 7.83 24.32
C SER A 708 -14.87 7.87 25.27
N PRO A 709 -15.60 6.75 25.46
CA PRO A 709 -16.54 6.60 26.57
C PRO A 709 -15.82 6.60 27.93
N LYS A 710 -16.59 6.65 29.03
CA LYS A 710 -16.09 6.18 30.34
C LYS A 710 -16.13 4.64 30.32
N ILE A 711 -15.05 4.00 30.74
CA ILE A 711 -14.92 2.53 30.74
C ILE A 711 -14.80 2.03 32.18
N ARG A 712 -15.47 0.92 32.48
CA ARG A 712 -15.50 0.26 33.77
C ARG A 712 -14.77 -1.09 33.71
N THR A 713 -13.84 -1.35 34.61
CA THR A 713 -13.22 -2.68 34.76
C THR A 713 -14.13 -3.62 35.56
N ILE A 714 -14.22 -4.86 35.11
CA ILE A 714 -14.99 -5.96 35.73
C ILE A 714 -14.05 -7.06 36.27
N SER A 715 -12.97 -7.34 35.55
CA SER A 715 -11.87 -8.22 35.96
C SER A 715 -10.59 -7.88 35.19
N GLY A 716 -9.44 -8.38 35.66
CA GLY A 716 -8.12 -8.06 35.12
C GLY A 716 -7.45 -6.87 35.82
N THR A 717 -6.14 -6.75 35.60
CA THR A 717 -5.32 -5.56 35.89
C THR A 717 -4.39 -5.29 34.70
N GLY A 718 -3.61 -4.21 34.75
CA GLY A 718 -2.74 -3.74 33.67
C GLY A 718 -3.30 -2.52 32.94
N ASN A 719 -2.43 -1.82 32.21
CA ASN A 719 -2.75 -0.60 31.46
C ASN A 719 -2.39 -0.64 29.97
N GLY A 720 -1.67 -1.66 29.49
CA GLY A 720 -1.30 -1.78 28.07
C GLY A 720 -0.61 -0.52 27.51
N GLY A 721 0.32 0.05 28.28
CA GLY A 721 1.05 1.28 27.93
C GLY A 721 0.25 2.58 28.04
N ARG A 722 -1.06 2.52 28.37
CA ARG A 722 -1.93 3.71 28.35
C ARG A 722 -1.82 4.55 29.63
N PHE A 723 -1.81 5.88 29.46
CA PHE A 723 -1.91 6.83 30.58
C PHE A 723 -3.32 6.79 31.20
N VAL A 724 -3.51 5.89 32.16
CA VAL A 724 -4.79 5.68 32.85
C VAL A 724 -5.16 6.84 33.79
N ASN A 725 -6.46 7.12 33.94
CA ASN A 725 -7.00 8.16 34.82
C ASN A 725 -8.35 7.71 35.39
N LEU A 726 -8.48 7.62 36.72
CA LEU A 726 -9.76 7.29 37.35
C LEU A 726 -10.80 8.40 37.12
N ALA A 727 -12.06 8.01 36.94
CA ALA A 727 -13.17 8.94 36.94
C ALA A 727 -13.40 9.49 38.35
N LYS A 728 -13.86 10.75 38.43
CA LYS A 728 -14.10 11.43 39.71
C LYS A 728 -15.03 10.63 40.63
N GLU A 729 -16.02 9.93 40.08
CA GLU A 729 -16.97 9.13 40.85
C GLU A 729 -16.29 7.95 41.59
N THR A 730 -15.27 7.33 40.98
CA THR A 730 -14.48 6.28 41.64
C THR A 730 -13.52 6.87 42.68
N ILE A 731 -12.93 8.04 42.44
CA ILE A 731 -12.10 8.75 43.45
C ILE A 731 -12.96 9.12 44.68
N ASP A 732 -14.15 9.67 44.47
CA ASP A 732 -15.08 10.02 45.55
C ASP A 732 -15.60 8.77 46.29
N GLU A 733 -15.73 7.61 45.62
CA GLU A 733 -16.02 6.32 46.26
C GLU A 733 -14.86 5.82 47.14
N ILE A 734 -13.62 5.83 46.62
CA ILE A 734 -12.41 5.40 47.35
C ILE A 734 -12.23 6.21 48.64
N MET A 735 -12.48 7.53 48.57
CA MET A 735 -12.36 8.41 49.73
C MET A 735 -13.55 8.28 50.70
N GLY A 736 -14.72 7.84 50.22
CA GLY A 736 -15.92 7.62 51.03
C GLY A 736 -16.09 6.20 51.62
N SER A 737 -15.40 5.19 51.10
CA SER A 737 -15.59 3.79 51.51
C SER A 737 -14.82 3.44 52.79
N SER A 738 -15.41 2.61 53.66
CA SER A 738 -14.79 2.17 54.92
C SER A 738 -13.63 1.19 54.75
N THR A 739 -13.32 0.83 53.50
CA THR A 739 -12.20 -0.02 53.07
C THR A 739 -11.15 0.77 52.30
N HIS A 740 -11.38 2.07 52.06
CA HIS A 740 -10.54 2.97 51.27
C HIS A 740 -10.13 2.41 49.90
N GLN A 741 -11.10 1.76 49.23
CA GLN A 741 -10.98 1.13 47.92
C GLN A 741 -12.35 1.10 47.22
N SER A 742 -12.36 1.09 45.89
CA SER A 742 -13.52 0.72 45.05
C SER A 742 -13.38 -0.71 44.52
N GLU A 743 -14.48 -1.46 44.44
CA GLU A 743 -14.49 -2.82 43.88
C GLU A 743 -14.68 -2.84 42.34
N ALA A 744 -14.98 -1.69 41.70
CA ALA A 744 -15.28 -1.64 40.26
C ALA A 744 -14.88 -0.29 39.65
N LEU A 745 -13.64 -0.22 39.17
CA LEU A 745 -13.03 1.04 38.75
C LEU A 745 -13.67 1.58 37.47
N ILE A 746 -14.09 2.85 37.51
CA ILE A 746 -14.54 3.60 36.33
C ILE A 746 -13.44 4.59 35.99
N TYR A 747 -12.99 4.58 34.74
CA TYR A 747 -11.97 5.49 34.22
C TYR A 747 -12.61 6.70 33.52
N SER A 748 -11.89 7.82 33.50
CA SER A 748 -12.33 9.02 32.78
C SER A 748 -12.36 8.77 31.27
N LYS A 749 -13.06 9.64 30.52
CA LYS A 749 -12.96 9.64 29.06
C LYS A 749 -11.48 9.73 28.65
N SER A 750 -11.07 8.82 27.78
CA SER A 750 -9.72 8.68 27.20
C SER A 750 -8.60 8.39 28.21
N GLY A 751 -8.96 7.97 29.43
CA GLY A 751 -8.03 7.53 30.48
C GLY A 751 -8.24 6.08 30.92
N ALA A 752 -8.81 5.24 30.05
CA ALA A 752 -9.06 3.83 30.35
C ALA A 752 -7.85 2.95 30.02
N PRO A 753 -7.69 1.77 30.66
CA PRO A 753 -6.66 0.79 30.29
C PRO A 753 -6.72 0.37 28.82
N VAL A 754 -7.92 0.25 28.24
CA VAL A 754 -8.14 -0.18 26.85
C VAL A 754 -8.51 1.00 25.96
N GLY A 755 -7.98 1.03 24.73
CA GLY A 755 -8.31 2.03 23.73
C GLY A 755 -9.68 1.76 23.11
N VAL A 756 -10.61 2.71 23.28
CA VAL A 756 -11.86 2.79 22.52
C VAL A 756 -12.00 4.23 22.02
N LYS A 757 -11.93 4.44 20.70
CA LYS A 757 -11.91 5.76 20.05
C LYS A 757 -13.19 5.92 19.23
N VAL A 758 -13.89 7.06 19.34
CA VAL A 758 -14.98 7.42 18.43
C VAL A 758 -14.36 7.91 17.12
N THR A 759 -14.54 7.13 16.07
CA THR A 759 -14.02 7.40 14.73
C THR A 759 -15.07 8.05 13.84
N ASP A 760 -16.35 7.75 14.08
CA ASP A 760 -17.49 8.43 13.48
C ASP A 760 -18.60 8.70 14.52
N PRO A 761 -18.73 9.95 15.02
CA PRO A 761 -19.80 10.35 15.95
C PRO A 761 -21.24 10.15 15.45
N MET A 762 -21.48 10.03 14.14
CA MET A 762 -22.81 9.87 13.54
C MET A 762 -23.28 8.41 13.52
N ARG A 763 -22.35 7.45 13.46
CA ARG A 763 -22.65 6.00 13.46
C ARG A 763 -22.72 5.36 14.85
N VAL A 764 -22.25 6.03 15.91
CA VAL A 764 -22.28 5.48 17.30
C VAL A 764 -23.70 5.06 17.72
N PRO A 765 -23.96 3.76 17.96
CA PRO A 765 -25.28 3.26 18.33
C PRO A 765 -25.53 3.43 19.83
N ASN A 766 -26.80 3.53 20.26
CA ASN A 766 -27.16 3.68 21.67
C ASN A 766 -27.32 2.33 22.38
N GLY A 767 -26.44 2.03 23.34
CA GLY A 767 -26.52 0.82 24.15
C GLY A 767 -25.33 0.64 25.08
N ASN A 768 -25.13 -0.61 25.49
CA ASN A 768 -24.06 -1.06 26.36
C ASN A 768 -23.12 -1.99 25.59
N PHE A 769 -21.84 -1.92 25.93
CA PHE A 769 -20.77 -2.65 25.30
C PHE A 769 -19.96 -3.40 26.35
N ARG A 770 -19.50 -4.59 25.99
CA ARG A 770 -18.66 -5.44 26.83
C ARG A 770 -17.49 -5.97 26.03
N LEU A 771 -16.29 -5.58 26.44
CA LEU A 771 -15.02 -6.02 25.88
C LEU A 771 -14.49 -7.18 26.74
N GLU A 772 -14.21 -8.32 26.12
CA GLU A 772 -13.67 -9.50 26.80
C GLU A 772 -12.38 -9.96 26.13
N PHE A 773 -11.32 -10.12 26.93
CA PHE A 773 -10.08 -10.73 26.47
C PHE A 773 -10.28 -12.26 26.33
N LEU A 774 -9.59 -12.84 25.36
CA LEU A 774 -9.63 -14.26 25.02
C LEU A 774 -8.20 -14.82 25.06
N ASP A 775 -7.98 -15.79 25.95
CA ASP A 775 -6.76 -16.60 26.05
C ASP A 775 -6.58 -17.47 24.79
N THR A 776 -5.35 -17.76 24.37
CA THR A 776 -5.05 -18.33 23.05
C THR A 776 -4.20 -19.61 23.10
N THR A 777 -2.87 -19.55 23.03
CA THR A 777 -2.01 -20.73 22.95
C THR A 777 -1.36 -21.10 24.28
N SER A 778 -1.21 -20.13 25.17
CA SER A 778 -0.40 -20.21 26.39
C SER A 778 -1.25 -19.93 27.63
N GLU A 779 -2.09 -20.89 28.03
CA GLU A 779 -3.09 -20.77 29.11
C GLU A 779 -2.60 -19.96 30.33
N GLY A 780 -3.18 -18.77 30.52
CA GLY A 780 -2.88 -17.83 31.61
C GLY A 780 -1.82 -16.77 31.33
N ASP A 781 -1.08 -16.84 30.21
CA ASP A 781 -0.30 -15.74 29.65
C ASP A 781 -1.16 -14.95 28.66
N LEU A 782 -1.10 -13.63 28.74
CA LEU A 782 -1.87 -12.72 27.89
C LEU A 782 -1.00 -12.01 26.84
N SER A 783 0.28 -12.37 26.72
CA SER A 783 1.19 -11.90 25.68
C SER A 783 0.60 -12.02 24.27
N ASP A 784 -0.03 -13.15 23.96
CA ASP A 784 -0.63 -13.43 22.65
C ASP A 784 -2.15 -13.25 22.58
N ALA A 785 -2.79 -12.61 23.58
CA ALA A 785 -4.24 -12.57 23.74
C ALA A 785 -5.02 -11.93 22.57
N TYR A 786 -6.22 -12.45 22.31
CA TYR A 786 -7.21 -11.83 21.43
C TYR A 786 -8.28 -11.08 22.26
N TRP A 787 -9.17 -10.33 21.60
CA TRP A 787 -10.33 -9.72 22.26
C TRP A 787 -11.61 -9.86 21.42
N ARG A 788 -12.75 -9.68 22.08
CA ARG A 788 -14.05 -9.49 21.42
C ARG A 788 -14.84 -8.37 22.08
N LEU A 789 -15.59 -7.64 21.27
CA LEU A 789 -16.48 -6.56 21.72
C LEU A 789 -17.93 -6.96 21.40
N LEU A 790 -18.74 -7.14 22.44
CA LEU A 790 -20.16 -7.49 22.33
C LEU A 790 -21.04 -6.24 22.49
N PHE A 791 -22.08 -6.10 21.67
CA PHE A 791 -23.03 -4.99 21.72
C PHE A 791 -24.42 -5.43 22.19
N MET A 792 -25.01 -4.67 23.11
CA MET A 792 -26.38 -4.83 23.62
C MET A 792 -27.14 -3.50 23.50
N PRO A 793 -28.15 -3.40 22.62
CA PRO A 793 -28.96 -2.19 22.43
C PRO A 793 -29.64 -1.71 23.72
N GLN A 794 -29.85 -0.40 23.84
CA GLN A 794 -30.38 0.23 25.07
C GLN A 794 -31.77 -0.28 25.52
N ASP A 795 -32.63 -0.76 24.59
CA ASP A 795 -33.95 -1.31 24.91
C ASP A 795 -33.98 -2.85 25.02
N GLU A 796 -32.83 -3.53 24.90
CA GLU A 796 -32.70 -4.99 24.91
C GLU A 796 -31.98 -5.53 26.17
N ASN A 797 -31.94 -6.85 26.34
CA ASN A 797 -31.38 -7.53 27.52
C ASN A 797 -30.42 -8.69 27.16
N GLU A 798 -30.09 -8.83 25.87
CA GLU A 798 -29.20 -9.85 25.32
C GLU A 798 -28.26 -9.17 24.32
N TYR A 799 -27.04 -9.72 24.12
CA TYR A 799 -26.11 -9.19 23.12
C TYR A 799 -26.59 -9.58 21.72
N THR A 800 -26.80 -8.59 20.86
CA THR A 800 -27.32 -8.80 19.49
C THR A 800 -26.22 -9.03 18.47
N ASP A 801 -25.00 -8.58 18.76
CA ASP A 801 -23.89 -8.52 17.81
C ASP A 801 -22.53 -8.63 18.53
N THR A 802 -21.47 -9.05 17.82
CA THR A 802 -20.13 -9.28 18.37
C THR A 802 -19.03 -9.19 17.32
N VAL A 803 -18.08 -8.28 17.53
CA VAL A 803 -16.84 -8.13 16.75
C VAL A 803 -15.69 -8.85 17.45
N TYR A 804 -14.77 -9.44 16.67
CA TYR A 804 -13.56 -10.10 17.13
C TYR A 804 -12.32 -9.36 16.64
N SER A 805 -11.25 -9.42 17.41
CA SER A 805 -9.95 -8.82 17.11
C SER A 805 -9.30 -9.37 15.82
N ASP A 806 -8.90 -8.51 14.90
CA ASP A 806 -8.25 -8.89 13.62
C ASP A 806 -6.78 -9.35 13.79
N GLN A 807 -6.12 -8.90 14.84
CA GLN A 807 -4.77 -9.32 15.28
C GLN A 807 -4.82 -9.63 16.79
N ASN A 808 -3.76 -10.23 17.34
CA ASN A 808 -3.59 -10.36 18.78
C ASN A 808 -2.92 -9.11 19.38
N ILE A 809 -2.99 -8.95 20.71
CA ILE A 809 -2.49 -7.75 21.39
C ILE A 809 -0.95 -7.67 21.49
N SER A 810 -0.20 -8.66 21.00
CA SER A 810 1.25 -8.52 20.79
C SER A 810 1.60 -7.61 19.60
N ILE A 811 0.60 -7.07 18.90
CA ILE A 811 0.76 -6.12 17.80
C ILE A 811 -0.24 -4.98 18.03
N LYS A 812 0.29 -3.76 18.22
CA LYS A 812 -0.46 -2.51 18.26
C LYS A 812 -1.25 -2.33 16.96
N ASN A 813 -2.58 -2.26 17.06
CA ASN A 813 -3.48 -2.17 15.91
C ASN A 813 -4.75 -1.40 16.25
N GLU A 814 -5.06 -0.34 15.50
CA GLU A 814 -6.38 0.30 15.54
C GLU A 814 -7.36 -0.46 14.63
N GLN A 815 -8.24 -1.29 15.20
CA GLN A 815 -9.28 -1.95 14.43
C GLN A 815 -10.55 -1.08 14.33
N ILE A 816 -10.87 -0.60 13.12
CA ILE A 816 -12.09 0.18 12.85
C ILE A 816 -13.32 -0.72 12.84
N ILE A 817 -14.36 -0.30 13.56
CA ILE A 817 -15.68 -0.93 13.55
C ILE A 817 -16.68 0.06 12.93
N ILE A 818 -16.70 0.10 11.59
CA ILE A 818 -17.44 1.09 10.79
C ILE A 818 -18.91 1.16 11.21
N ASP A 819 -19.59 0.01 11.31
CA ASP A 819 -21.02 -0.07 11.65
C ASP A 819 -21.37 0.51 13.03
N TRP A 820 -20.39 0.66 13.93
CA TRP A 820 -20.58 1.23 15.27
C TRP A 820 -19.93 2.62 15.42
N GLY A 821 -19.24 3.16 14.41
CA GLY A 821 -18.53 4.44 14.49
C GLY A 821 -17.41 4.50 15.54
N LEU A 822 -16.89 3.33 15.93
CA LEU A 822 -15.85 3.16 16.94
C LEU A 822 -14.60 2.54 16.32
N SER A 823 -13.48 2.60 17.04
CA SER A 823 -12.36 1.68 16.89
C SER A 823 -11.87 1.19 18.25
N VAL A 824 -11.18 0.05 18.23
CA VAL A 824 -10.59 -0.58 19.41
C VAL A 824 -9.09 -0.75 19.18
N GLU A 825 -8.30 -0.39 20.18
CA GLU A 825 -6.84 -0.35 20.14
C GLU A 825 -6.30 -0.88 21.47
N ILE A 826 -5.62 -2.03 21.43
CA ILE A 826 -5.15 -2.76 22.63
C ILE A 826 -3.82 -3.41 22.31
N GLU A 827 -2.85 -3.18 23.19
CA GLU A 827 -1.47 -3.65 23.08
C GLU A 827 -1.01 -4.21 24.42
N GLN A 828 -0.29 -5.32 24.41
CA GLN A 828 0.43 -5.83 25.58
C GLN A 828 1.83 -5.23 25.62
N VAL A 829 2.12 -4.52 26.70
CA VAL A 829 3.47 -4.01 26.99
C VAL A 829 4.23 -4.96 27.91
N ASN A 830 5.56 -4.93 27.81
CA ASN A 830 6.47 -5.52 28.80
C ASN A 830 6.40 -4.72 30.13
N ASP A 831 6.77 -5.34 31.25
CA ASP A 831 6.65 -4.70 32.58
C ASP A 831 7.68 -3.56 32.77
N VAL A 832 7.45 -2.69 33.76
CA VAL A 832 8.44 -1.65 34.09
C VAL A 832 9.79 -2.29 34.48
N SER A 833 10.90 -1.79 33.93
CA SER A 833 12.26 -2.39 33.96
C SER A 833 12.46 -3.75 33.26
N GLU A 834 11.49 -4.21 32.47
CA GLU A 834 11.67 -5.41 31.65
C GLU A 834 12.44 -5.12 30.35
N SER A 835 13.19 -6.11 29.85
CA SER A 835 14.05 -5.95 28.68
C SER A 835 13.20 -5.84 27.42
N GLY A 836 13.20 -4.67 26.78
CA GLY A 836 12.29 -4.36 25.67
C GLY A 836 11.03 -3.61 26.09
N SER A 837 11.06 -2.92 27.25
CA SER A 837 10.14 -1.82 27.56
C SER A 837 10.78 -0.49 27.16
N ASP A 838 10.15 0.26 26.26
CA ASP A 838 10.61 1.60 25.87
C ASP A 838 10.54 2.58 27.05
N ASN A 839 11.48 3.53 27.09
CA ASN A 839 11.70 4.46 28.22
C ASN A 839 11.72 3.72 29.58
N PHE A 840 12.33 2.53 29.61
CA PHE A 840 12.38 1.61 30.75
C PHE A 840 11.00 1.20 31.32
N GLY A 841 9.92 1.44 30.57
CA GLY A 841 8.53 1.26 30.96
C GLY A 841 7.89 2.48 31.64
N PHE A 842 8.44 3.69 31.51
CA PHE A 842 7.80 4.94 31.93
C PHE A 842 6.85 5.47 30.85
N ILE A 843 5.58 5.70 31.22
CA ILE A 843 4.54 6.20 30.30
C ILE A 843 4.47 7.74 30.34
N GLY A 844 4.91 8.36 31.44
CA GLY A 844 4.87 9.80 31.65
C GLY A 844 4.27 10.21 33.00
N ASP A 845 4.26 11.51 33.24
CA ASP A 845 3.68 12.14 34.42
C ASP A 845 2.71 13.28 34.08
N SER A 846 2.09 13.88 35.11
CA SER A 846 1.45 15.18 34.95
C SER A 846 1.37 15.95 36.27
N LEU A 847 1.66 17.25 36.23
CA LEU A 847 1.33 18.22 37.28
C LEU A 847 0.12 19.07 36.86
N HIS A 848 -0.89 19.19 37.73
CA HIS A 848 -2.02 20.08 37.54
C HIS A 848 -2.42 20.79 38.85
N TYR A 849 -2.55 22.11 38.80
CA TYR A 849 -3.14 22.93 39.85
C TYR A 849 -4.61 23.19 39.53
N GLN A 850 -5.51 23.02 40.50
CA GLN A 850 -6.94 23.35 40.33
C GLN A 850 -7.18 24.83 39.98
N ASP A 851 -6.19 25.70 40.27
CA ASP A 851 -6.09 27.05 39.71
C ASP A 851 -4.62 27.30 39.31
N ASP A 852 -4.31 27.17 38.02
CA ASP A 852 -2.95 27.36 37.49
C ASP A 852 -2.39 28.79 37.67
N ALA A 853 -3.21 29.76 38.12
CA ALA A 853 -2.74 31.08 38.53
C ALA A 853 -2.13 31.11 39.96
N LEU A 854 -2.22 30.00 40.71
CA LEU A 854 -1.80 29.88 42.12
C LEU A 854 -0.77 28.73 42.38
N PRO A 855 0.37 28.66 41.67
CA PRO A 855 1.42 27.67 41.92
C PRO A 855 2.17 27.98 43.24
N TRP A 856 1.58 27.54 44.36
CA TRP A 856 2.06 27.78 45.71
C TRP A 856 3.10 26.74 46.21
N LEU A 857 3.24 25.63 45.49
CA LEU A 857 4.06 24.46 45.82
C LEU A 857 4.88 24.05 44.60
N THR A 858 6.18 23.80 44.80
CA THR A 858 7.12 23.24 43.82
C THR A 858 8.04 22.22 44.49
N GLY A 859 8.94 21.57 43.76
CA GLY A 859 9.99 20.71 44.31
C GLY A 859 11.38 21.32 44.23
N VAL A 860 12.39 20.51 44.58
CA VAL A 860 13.79 20.77 44.23
C VAL A 860 14.08 20.01 42.93
N GLU A 861 14.22 20.75 41.83
CA GLU A 861 14.73 20.24 40.54
C GLU A 861 16.03 19.44 40.77
N ASP A 862 16.12 18.25 40.18
CA ASP A 862 17.37 17.50 40.12
C ASP A 862 18.42 18.20 39.22
N LYS A 863 19.72 17.98 39.48
CA LYS A 863 20.84 18.59 38.75
C LYS A 863 22.10 17.73 38.77
N GLU A 864 22.55 17.37 37.57
CA GLU A 864 23.70 16.50 37.36
C GLU A 864 25.06 16.93 37.97
N GLY A 865 25.90 15.91 38.22
CA GLY A 865 27.25 16.02 38.78
C GLY A 865 27.35 16.24 40.30
N GLU A 866 28.44 16.86 40.76
CA GLU A 866 28.78 17.05 42.19
C GLU A 866 27.92 18.12 42.91
N SER A 867 26.61 17.94 42.88
CA SER A 867 25.60 18.83 43.48
C SER A 867 24.77 18.10 44.52
N TRP A 868 24.43 18.75 45.63
CA TRP A 868 23.42 18.20 46.56
C TRP A 868 22.00 18.22 45.97
N GLN A 869 21.79 18.87 44.81
CA GLN A 869 20.58 18.71 44.00
C GLN A 869 20.64 17.49 43.07
N ASN A 870 21.77 16.78 42.94
CA ASN A 870 21.76 15.45 42.38
C ASN A 870 21.21 14.50 43.46
N TRP A 871 19.90 14.30 43.47
CA TRP A 871 19.15 13.56 44.47
C TRP A 871 18.40 12.35 43.89
N ILE A 872 18.28 12.25 42.57
CA ILE A 872 17.88 11.08 41.78
C ILE A 872 19.17 10.45 41.20
N ARG A 873 19.20 9.12 41.06
CA ARG A 873 20.40 8.31 40.75
C ARG A 873 20.11 7.20 39.74
N ALA A 874 19.22 7.50 38.80
CA ALA A 874 19.10 6.79 37.52
C ALA A 874 20.28 7.17 36.62
N GLY A 875 20.36 6.64 35.40
CA GLY A 875 21.44 6.98 34.47
C GLY A 875 22.76 6.23 34.71
N VAL A 876 23.86 6.79 34.21
CA VAL A 876 25.16 6.10 34.07
C VAL A 876 26.40 6.95 34.40
N ASP A 877 26.27 8.14 35.00
CA ASP A 877 27.44 8.85 35.50
C ASP A 877 28.05 8.09 36.69
N GLN A 878 29.33 7.76 36.52
CA GLN A 878 30.17 7.10 37.51
C GLN A 878 31.33 8.01 37.95
N THR A 879 31.26 9.30 37.65
CA THR A 879 32.25 10.31 38.01
C THR A 879 31.89 11.01 39.32
N SER A 880 32.80 10.92 40.28
CA SER A 880 32.69 11.59 41.57
C SER A 880 34.10 11.72 42.14
N SER A 881 34.51 12.96 42.44
CA SER A 881 35.80 13.32 43.01
C SER A 881 35.68 14.00 44.38
N ASN A 882 34.45 14.34 44.77
CA ASN A 882 34.11 14.93 46.07
C ASN A 882 34.44 13.96 47.22
N SER A 883 34.96 14.50 48.33
CA SER A 883 35.31 13.73 49.53
C SER A 883 34.24 13.78 50.63
N LEU A 884 33.06 14.35 50.35
CA LEU A 884 31.99 14.59 51.32
C LEU A 884 30.69 13.78 51.07
N GLY A 885 30.59 13.09 49.93
CA GLY A 885 29.48 12.23 49.51
C GLY A 885 29.76 11.66 48.12
N ASP A 886 29.16 10.53 47.77
CA ASP A 886 29.40 9.91 46.46
C ASP A 886 28.31 10.24 45.44
N PHE A 887 28.60 11.14 44.50
CA PHE A 887 27.64 11.68 43.53
C PHE A 887 27.52 10.83 42.24
N LYS A 888 27.64 9.50 42.34
CA LYS A 888 27.43 8.58 41.21
C LYS A 888 26.02 8.02 41.21
N ASP A 889 25.58 7.68 40.02
CA ASP A 889 24.35 6.95 39.79
C ASP A 889 24.47 5.50 40.27
N TYR A 890 23.33 4.85 40.49
CA TYR A 890 23.32 3.52 41.09
C TYR A 890 23.51 2.37 40.08
N TYR A 891 23.92 2.69 38.85
CA TYR A 891 24.26 1.72 37.81
C TYR A 891 25.26 0.64 38.29
N VAL A 892 24.84 -0.65 38.25
CA VAL A 892 25.66 -1.80 38.68
C VAL A 892 26.05 -2.73 37.52
N SER A 893 26.18 -2.21 36.29
CA SER A 893 26.58 -2.99 35.10
C SER A 893 25.67 -4.21 34.81
N SER A 894 24.37 -4.05 35.06
CA SER A 894 23.32 -5.06 34.89
C SER A 894 22.21 -4.55 33.97
N SER A 895 21.55 -5.46 33.26
CA SER A 895 20.45 -5.19 32.32
C SER A 895 19.08 -5.03 33.00
N GLU A 896 19.05 -4.46 34.21
CA GLU A 896 17.84 -4.25 35.04
C GLU A 896 17.91 -2.90 35.79
N GLU A 897 18.64 -1.93 35.22
CA GLU A 897 18.80 -0.57 35.71
C GLU A 897 18.43 0.43 34.61
N ASP A 898 17.85 1.56 35.00
CA ASP A 898 17.55 2.71 34.14
C ASP A 898 18.88 3.36 33.73
N THR A 899 19.33 3.12 32.50
CA THR A 899 20.62 3.62 31.98
C THR A 899 20.53 4.96 31.27
N ASP A 900 19.34 5.35 30.85
CA ASP A 900 19.12 6.43 29.89
C ASP A 900 18.54 7.67 30.57
N GLY A 901 18.13 7.55 31.85
CA GLY A 901 17.72 8.66 32.71
C GLY A 901 16.22 8.88 32.75
N ASP A 902 15.42 7.87 32.38
CA ASP A 902 13.97 7.97 32.21
C ASP A 902 13.26 8.49 33.47
N PHE A 903 13.74 8.09 34.66
CA PHE A 903 13.20 8.54 35.94
C PHE A 903 13.84 9.82 36.51
N GLU A 904 14.83 10.45 35.86
CA GLU A 904 15.45 11.70 36.35
C GLU A 904 14.51 12.91 36.27
N ASN A 905 13.62 12.93 35.28
CA ASN A 905 12.88 14.15 34.89
C ASN A 905 11.41 14.15 35.35
N VAL A 906 10.97 13.13 36.08
CA VAL A 906 9.55 12.94 36.49
C VAL A 906 9.07 14.12 37.33
N VAL A 907 8.08 14.86 36.80
CA VAL A 907 7.59 16.14 37.32
C VAL A 907 8.75 17.12 37.55
N ASP A 908 9.37 17.63 36.49
CA ASP A 908 10.50 18.60 36.55
C ASP A 908 11.66 18.14 37.47
N GLY A 909 11.85 16.82 37.60
CA GLY A 909 12.83 16.20 38.51
C GLY A 909 12.50 16.36 40.01
N TRP A 910 11.22 16.46 40.38
CA TRP A 910 10.75 16.59 41.77
C TRP A 910 10.31 15.26 42.39
N ILE A 911 9.98 14.25 41.57
CA ILE A 911 9.49 12.95 42.01
C ILE A 911 10.40 11.85 41.44
N ALA A 912 10.65 10.79 42.20
CA ALA A 912 11.43 9.65 41.72
C ALA A 912 11.02 8.32 42.38
N PRO A 913 11.31 7.16 41.76
CA PRO A 913 11.20 5.86 42.42
C PRO A 913 12.19 5.73 43.58
N PHE A 914 11.77 5.15 44.72
CA PHE A 914 12.63 5.03 45.92
C PHE A 914 13.95 4.28 45.67
N LYS A 915 14.00 3.36 44.67
CA LYS A 915 15.23 2.68 44.24
C LYS A 915 16.35 3.68 43.89
N TYR A 916 16.02 4.80 43.24
CA TYR A 916 16.98 5.74 42.67
C TYR A 916 17.24 6.99 43.52
N VAL A 917 16.60 7.19 44.68
CA VAL A 917 16.85 8.42 45.47
C VAL A 917 18.21 8.39 46.20
N SER A 918 18.82 9.56 46.41
CA SER A 918 20.12 9.70 47.06
C SER A 918 20.10 9.20 48.50
N ARG A 919 21.06 8.35 48.85
CA ARG A 919 21.28 7.78 50.20
C ARG A 919 22.43 8.42 50.97
N GLU A 920 23.12 9.35 50.30
CA GLU A 920 24.21 10.13 50.87
C GLU A 920 23.65 11.24 51.78
N ASN A 921 24.53 12.07 52.34
CA ASN A 921 24.13 13.19 53.19
C ASN A 921 23.08 14.08 52.49
N PHE A 922 22.12 14.57 53.26
CA PHE A 922 20.95 15.33 52.83
C PHE A 922 19.95 14.58 51.93
N GLY A 923 20.29 13.39 51.39
CA GLY A 923 19.46 12.59 50.48
C GLY A 923 18.16 12.01 51.08
N PRO A 924 17.16 11.56 50.29
CA PRO A 924 15.92 10.98 50.83
C PRO A 924 16.04 9.55 51.39
N ALA A 925 17.13 8.84 51.10
CA ALA A 925 17.40 7.48 51.59
C ALA A 925 18.52 7.46 52.65
N VAL A 926 18.90 6.26 53.08
CA VAL A 926 19.92 6.00 54.11
C VAL A 926 20.95 4.96 53.64
N ASN A 927 22.21 5.19 54.01
CA ASN A 927 23.36 4.32 53.74
C ASN A 927 23.63 3.47 55.02
N PRO A 928 23.79 2.12 54.97
CA PRO A 928 23.94 1.26 53.79
C PRO A 928 22.65 1.02 53.00
N SER A 929 22.80 0.82 51.69
CA SER A 929 21.72 0.72 50.69
C SER A 929 20.75 -0.47 50.82
N GLY A 930 20.72 -1.17 51.96
CA GLY A 930 19.82 -2.30 52.23
C GLY A 930 18.35 -2.06 51.85
N PRO A 931 17.76 -0.89 52.15
CA PRO A 931 16.40 -0.55 51.72
C PRO A 931 16.21 -0.51 50.20
N GLN A 932 17.18 0.03 49.46
CA GLN A 932 17.11 0.21 48.01
C GLN A 932 17.45 -1.09 47.27
N ASN A 933 18.44 -1.85 47.76
CA ASN A 933 18.78 -3.20 47.29
C ASN A 933 17.64 -4.22 47.51
N GLN A 934 16.54 -3.85 48.17
CA GLN A 934 15.32 -4.64 48.33
C GLN A 934 14.07 -3.95 47.77
N ASN A 935 14.22 -2.74 47.21
CA ASN A 935 13.18 -2.03 46.48
C ASN A 935 13.20 -2.54 45.03
N ASP A 936 12.22 -3.39 44.71
CA ASP A 936 12.08 -3.97 43.37
C ASP A 936 11.30 -3.01 42.48
N ILE A 937 11.96 -2.49 41.44
CA ILE A 937 11.39 -1.53 40.50
C ILE A 937 10.26 -2.15 39.66
N LYS A 938 10.23 -3.48 39.48
CA LYS A 938 9.12 -4.27 38.90
C LYS A 938 7.85 -4.30 39.78
N GLN A 939 7.85 -3.50 40.85
CA GLN A 939 6.76 -3.37 41.81
C GLN A 939 6.42 -1.87 42.05
N LEU A 940 6.94 -0.97 41.21
CA LEU A 940 6.51 0.41 41.06
C LEU A 940 5.07 0.44 40.53
N ASN A 941 4.22 1.33 41.04
CA ASN A 941 2.79 1.32 40.74
C ASN A 941 2.30 2.66 40.16
N ASN A 942 1.17 2.61 39.43
CA ASN A 942 0.55 3.78 38.82
C ASN A 942 -0.18 4.60 39.89
N VAL A 943 0.24 5.85 40.15
CA VAL A 943 -0.20 6.63 41.32
C VAL A 943 -0.66 8.04 40.97
N ASP A 944 -1.77 8.47 41.60
CA ASP A 944 -2.15 9.88 41.74
C ASP A 944 -1.86 10.34 43.18
N LEU A 945 -1.06 11.40 43.33
CA LEU A 945 -0.80 12.09 44.60
C LEU A 945 -1.52 13.45 44.59
N VAL A 946 -2.43 13.67 45.54
CA VAL A 946 -3.24 14.90 45.63
C VAL A 946 -2.94 15.62 46.94
N ILE A 947 -2.58 16.90 46.86
CA ILE A 947 -2.35 17.79 48.01
C ILE A 947 -3.43 18.87 47.98
N THR A 948 -4.15 19.07 49.07
CA THR A 948 -5.47 19.71 49.07
C THR A 948 -5.76 20.55 50.32
N PRO A 949 -6.41 21.73 50.18
CA PRO A 949 -6.93 22.46 51.33
C PRO A 949 -8.12 21.75 52.03
N ASP A 950 -8.68 20.69 51.45
CA ASP A 950 -9.79 19.92 52.06
C ASP A 950 -9.29 19.00 53.18
N GLN A 951 -9.36 19.50 54.41
CA GLN A 951 -9.01 18.77 55.64
C GLN A 951 -9.74 17.44 55.83
N SER A 952 -10.88 17.20 55.17
CA SER A 952 -11.57 15.91 55.24
C SER A 952 -10.89 14.80 54.43
N LYS A 953 -10.02 15.16 53.47
CA LYS A 953 -9.26 14.24 52.63
C LYS A 953 -7.85 13.93 53.16
N TRP A 954 -7.34 14.72 54.11
CA TRP A 954 -5.97 14.62 54.64
C TRP A 954 -5.62 13.22 55.15
N SER A 955 -4.34 12.87 55.16
CA SER A 955 -3.83 11.57 55.63
C SER A 955 -3.22 11.70 57.01
N ILE A 956 -3.60 10.79 57.91
CA ILE A 956 -2.81 10.51 59.11
C ILE A 956 -1.71 9.54 58.69
N CYS A 957 -0.47 9.88 59.04
CA CYS A 957 0.72 9.24 58.49
C CYS A 957 1.89 9.26 59.49
N PRO A 958 2.88 8.36 59.37
CA PRO A 958 4.09 8.43 60.17
C PRO A 958 4.97 9.61 59.74
N VAL A 959 5.72 10.18 60.68
CA VAL A 959 6.74 11.21 60.41
C VAL A 959 8.14 10.64 60.65
N PHE A 960 9.03 10.77 59.66
CA PHE A 960 10.40 10.27 59.71
C PHE A 960 11.42 11.36 60.04
N GLU A 961 12.45 11.01 60.81
CA GLU A 961 13.61 11.87 61.03
C GLU A 961 14.54 11.79 59.81
N LEU A 962 14.93 12.94 59.24
CA LEU A 962 15.86 12.98 58.09
C LEU A 962 17.29 13.42 58.44
N ALA A 963 17.60 13.68 59.71
CA ALA A 963 18.95 14.01 60.14
C ALA A 963 19.98 12.93 59.76
N ASP A 964 21.09 13.33 59.14
CA ASP A 964 22.15 12.41 58.68
C ASP A 964 23.05 11.88 59.82
N ASP A 965 23.06 12.54 60.98
CA ASP A 965 24.00 12.27 62.08
C ASP A 965 23.24 12.26 63.44
N ASP A 966 23.27 11.12 64.14
CA ASP A 966 22.70 10.88 65.49
C ASP A 966 22.88 12.06 66.48
N PRO A 967 24.10 12.61 66.70
CA PRO A 967 24.30 13.71 67.66
C PRO A 967 23.74 15.08 67.22
N ILE A 968 23.09 15.17 66.05
CA ILE A 968 22.52 16.40 65.47
C ILE A 968 20.98 16.37 65.48
N SER A 969 20.34 15.20 65.54
CA SER A 969 18.88 15.09 65.66
C SER A 969 18.36 15.45 67.06
N GLN A 970 17.10 15.88 67.15
CA GLN A 970 16.50 16.42 68.39
C GLN A 970 16.53 15.44 69.59
N PHE A 971 16.60 14.12 69.33
CA PHE A 971 16.47 13.08 70.35
C PHE A 971 17.52 11.96 70.31
N GLY A 972 18.49 12.02 69.39
CA GLY A 972 19.36 10.86 69.09
C GLY A 972 18.53 9.73 68.49
N ASP A 973 17.94 10.01 67.32
CA ASP A 973 17.30 9.07 66.41
C ASP A 973 18.04 9.07 65.07
N ASP A 974 18.19 7.89 64.48
CA ASP A 974 18.80 7.68 63.16
C ASP A 974 17.88 8.14 62.00
N LYS A 975 18.48 8.38 60.83
CA LYS A 975 17.76 8.71 59.59
C LYS A 975 16.74 7.64 59.18
N LEU A 976 15.56 8.06 58.75
CA LEU A 976 14.37 7.23 58.46
C LEU A 976 13.81 6.46 59.67
N ASN A 977 14.20 6.81 60.90
CA ASN A 977 13.49 6.39 62.11
C ASN A 977 12.24 7.27 62.35
N ILE A 978 11.28 6.78 63.13
CA ILE A 978 10.06 7.52 63.49
C ILE A 978 10.41 8.66 64.46
N LYS A 979 9.98 9.90 64.16
CA LYS A 979 10.18 11.05 65.06
C LYS A 979 9.43 10.85 66.37
N ARG A 980 10.07 11.17 67.50
CA ARG A 980 9.45 11.09 68.82
C ARG A 980 8.66 12.37 69.10
N GLY A 981 7.33 12.30 69.09
CA GLY A 981 6.48 13.46 69.34
C GLY A 981 5.00 13.17 69.07
N VAL A 982 4.14 14.11 69.46
CA VAL A 982 2.68 13.93 69.51
C VAL A 982 1.98 15.13 68.86
N THR A 983 1.59 14.95 67.61
CA THR A 983 0.74 15.87 66.85
C THR A 983 -0.69 15.86 67.40
N LYS A 984 -1.46 16.91 67.14
CA LYS A 984 -2.86 17.03 67.59
C LYS A 984 -3.83 17.17 66.42
N ASP A 985 -5.02 16.58 66.57
CA ASP A 985 -6.12 16.76 65.62
C ASP A 985 -6.74 18.16 65.73
N TRP A 986 -7.61 18.49 64.77
CA TRP A 986 -8.38 19.75 64.73
C TRP A 986 -9.35 19.95 65.91
N ASN A 987 -9.57 18.93 66.76
CA ASN A 987 -10.35 19.00 67.99
C ASN A 987 -9.47 19.19 69.24
N GLY A 988 -8.14 19.09 69.11
CA GLY A 988 -7.16 19.13 70.19
C GLY A 988 -6.84 17.77 70.85
N ASN A 989 -7.33 16.67 70.30
CA ASN A 989 -6.94 15.30 70.71
C ASN A 989 -5.51 15.03 70.29
N GLU A 990 -4.81 14.17 71.02
CA GLU A 990 -3.44 13.73 70.73
C GLU A 990 -3.48 12.48 69.83
N LEU A 991 -2.65 12.45 68.78
CA LEU A 991 -2.41 11.25 67.96
C LEU A 991 -1.52 10.23 68.71
N GLU A 992 -1.33 9.05 68.11
CA GLU A 992 -0.29 8.13 68.58
C GLU A 992 1.11 8.73 68.30
N GLU A 993 2.08 8.45 69.18
CA GLU A 993 3.43 9.02 69.09
C GLU A 993 4.10 8.60 67.76
N GLY A 994 4.65 9.57 67.03
CA GLY A 994 5.22 9.36 65.71
C GLY A 994 4.28 9.56 64.53
N LEU A 995 3.00 9.90 64.75
CA LEU A 995 2.05 10.24 63.69
C LEU A 995 1.84 11.75 63.54
N GLY A 996 1.67 12.20 62.30
CA GLY A 996 1.36 13.57 61.89
C GLY A 996 0.25 13.62 60.84
N TYR A 997 -0.03 14.84 60.35
CA TYR A 997 -1.00 15.08 59.28
C TYR A 997 -0.29 15.54 58.00
N PHE A 998 -0.48 14.79 56.92
CA PHE A 998 -0.13 15.21 55.57
C PHE A 998 -1.38 15.80 54.89
N PRO A 999 -1.32 17.02 54.31
CA PRO A 999 -2.48 17.70 53.74
C PRO A 999 -2.87 17.16 52.34
N GLY A 1000 -2.97 15.85 52.21
CA GLY A 1000 -3.16 15.17 50.95
C GLY A 1000 -3.38 13.66 51.11
N TYR A 1001 -3.43 12.96 49.98
CA TYR A 1001 -3.62 11.51 49.89
C TYR A 1001 -3.02 10.99 48.57
N ALA A 1002 -2.78 9.68 48.48
CA ALA A 1002 -2.39 9.01 47.25
C ALA A 1002 -3.33 7.84 46.96
N ILE A 1003 -3.57 7.57 45.67
CA ILE A 1003 -4.40 6.47 45.17
C ILE A 1003 -3.59 5.69 44.13
N ASP A 1004 -3.61 4.36 44.24
CA ASP A 1004 -3.23 3.47 43.15
C ASP A 1004 -4.37 3.44 42.11
N VAL A 1005 -4.09 3.83 40.87
CA VAL A 1005 -5.14 4.00 39.85
C VAL A 1005 -5.52 2.71 39.13
N LEU A 1006 -4.80 1.59 39.35
CA LEU A 1006 -5.11 0.28 38.77
C LEU A 1006 -5.71 -0.70 39.79
N THR A 1007 -5.29 -0.64 41.07
CA THR A 1007 -5.96 -1.38 42.16
C THR A 1007 -7.12 -0.61 42.80
N GLY A 1008 -7.18 0.71 42.56
CA GLY A 1008 -8.23 1.60 43.04
C GLY A 1008 -8.30 1.70 44.55
N GLU A 1009 -7.16 1.63 45.25
CA GLU A 1009 -7.08 1.77 46.70
C GLU A 1009 -6.25 2.99 47.13
N ARG A 1010 -6.63 3.59 48.26
CA ARG A 1010 -5.83 4.63 48.92
C ARG A 1010 -4.54 4.00 49.45
N LEU A 1011 -3.43 4.68 49.22
CA LEU A 1011 -2.10 4.25 49.63
C LEU A 1011 -1.70 4.86 50.98
N ASN A 1012 -0.85 4.15 51.72
CA ASN A 1012 -0.21 4.73 52.90
C ASN A 1012 0.84 5.75 52.46
N ILE A 1013 0.91 6.87 53.17
CA ILE A 1013 1.93 7.92 53.01
C ILE A 1013 2.71 8.03 54.32
N ALA A 1014 3.96 8.47 54.24
CA ALA A 1014 4.70 9.11 55.32
C ALA A 1014 5.34 10.40 54.80
N PHE A 1015 5.80 11.29 55.70
CA PHE A 1015 6.69 12.39 55.32
C PHE A 1015 7.89 12.46 56.26
N GLY A 1016 9.00 12.99 55.77
CA GLY A 1016 10.19 13.27 56.57
C GLY A 1016 10.24 14.70 57.08
N GLU A 1017 11.06 14.95 58.10
CA GLU A 1017 11.47 16.28 58.55
C GLU A 1017 12.88 16.21 59.15
N TYR A 1018 13.76 17.19 58.89
CA TYR A 1018 15.12 17.24 59.44
C TYR A 1018 15.16 18.09 60.73
N SER A 1019 15.23 17.45 61.92
CA SER A 1019 14.98 18.10 63.22
C SER A 1019 15.98 19.18 63.65
N PHE A 1020 17.14 19.27 63.00
CA PHE A 1020 18.07 20.38 63.18
C PHE A 1020 17.56 21.70 62.57
N PHE A 1021 16.70 21.62 61.55
CA PHE A 1021 16.14 22.79 60.85
C PHE A 1021 14.85 23.30 61.50
N GLU A 1022 14.86 23.49 62.83
CA GLU A 1022 13.75 24.11 63.60
C GLU A 1022 13.33 25.48 63.02
N GLY A 1023 14.27 26.22 62.41
CA GLY A 1023 13.99 27.50 61.74
C GLY A 1023 13.23 27.40 60.42
N ASP A 1024 13.18 26.20 59.83
CA ASP A 1024 12.44 25.84 58.62
C ASP A 1024 11.47 24.68 58.93
N ASN A 1025 10.89 24.73 60.12
CA ASN A 1025 9.82 23.89 60.68
C ASN A 1025 10.11 22.39 60.89
N GLY A 1026 11.29 21.86 60.53
CA GLY A 1026 11.59 20.41 60.48
C GLY A 1026 11.57 19.62 61.81
N ALA A 1027 10.96 20.17 62.87
CA ALA A 1027 10.85 19.58 64.20
C ALA A 1027 9.44 19.74 64.83
N ASP A 1028 8.40 20.09 64.06
CA ASP A 1028 7.04 20.31 64.59
C ASP A 1028 6.00 19.22 64.26
N MET A 1029 6.36 18.21 63.44
CA MET A 1029 5.51 17.09 63.00
C MET A 1029 4.28 17.50 62.15
N ILE A 1030 4.37 18.63 61.45
CA ILE A 1030 3.35 19.15 60.54
C ILE A 1030 3.99 19.38 59.17
N TRP A 1031 3.48 18.74 58.12
CA TRP A 1031 3.97 18.99 56.76
C TRP A 1031 3.65 20.44 56.35
N ASN A 1032 4.66 21.33 56.37
CA ASN A 1032 4.51 22.77 56.17
C ASN A 1032 5.75 23.46 55.52
N PRO A 1033 6.35 22.89 54.45
CA PRO A 1033 7.65 23.30 53.93
C PRO A 1033 7.83 24.79 53.62
N THR A 1034 9.05 25.29 53.82
CA THR A 1034 9.43 26.67 53.52
C THR A 1034 9.92 26.85 52.07
N SER A 1035 10.21 28.08 51.68
CA SER A 1035 10.88 28.44 50.41
C SER A 1035 12.41 28.29 50.46
N THR A 1036 12.98 27.92 51.60
CA THR A 1036 14.42 27.98 51.86
C THR A 1036 15.16 26.78 51.24
N LEU A 1037 15.86 27.01 50.13
CA LEU A 1037 16.69 25.98 49.50
C LEU A 1037 18.03 25.75 50.21
N TYR A 1038 18.73 26.81 50.62
CA TYR A 1038 20.10 26.76 51.14
C TYR A 1038 20.33 27.70 52.32
N ASP A 1039 21.28 27.33 53.18
CA ASP A 1039 21.76 28.15 54.30
C ASP A 1039 22.81 29.21 53.86
N ASN A 1040 23.26 30.03 54.81
CA ASN A 1040 24.29 31.06 54.57
C ASN A 1040 25.72 30.50 54.32
N MET A 1041 25.92 29.20 54.49
CA MET A 1041 27.13 28.43 54.17
C MET A 1041 26.95 27.54 52.93
N ASN A 1042 25.87 27.73 52.16
CA ASN A 1042 25.53 26.95 50.97
C ASN A 1042 25.36 25.43 51.25
N GLN A 1043 24.93 25.08 52.46
CA GLN A 1043 24.43 23.74 52.78
C GLN A 1043 22.93 23.64 52.44
N PRO A 1044 22.41 22.47 52.04
CA PRO A 1044 20.99 22.27 51.82
C PRO A 1044 20.16 22.56 53.07
N ILE A 1045 19.03 23.23 52.86
CA ILE A 1045 17.89 23.28 53.81
C ILE A 1045 16.66 22.63 53.16
N PHE A 1046 16.48 22.82 51.85
CA PHE A 1046 15.48 22.11 51.03
C PHE A 1046 14.08 22.08 51.68
N GLY A 1047 13.60 23.26 52.09
CA GLY A 1047 12.28 23.47 52.69
C GLY A 1047 12.08 22.87 54.08
N GLY A 1048 13.15 22.52 54.81
CA GLY A 1048 13.08 21.72 56.05
C GLY A 1048 13.10 20.21 55.81
N MET A 1049 13.24 19.79 54.54
CA MET A 1049 13.21 18.42 54.04
C MET A 1049 11.89 17.70 54.31
N HIS A 1050 10.76 18.32 53.95
CA HIS A 1050 9.41 17.76 54.07
C HIS A 1050 9.08 16.66 53.03
N THR A 1051 10.06 15.84 52.67
CA THR A 1051 10.01 14.80 51.63
C THR A 1051 8.86 13.81 51.87
N VAL A 1052 8.07 13.52 50.84
CA VAL A 1052 6.89 12.63 50.95
C VAL A 1052 7.22 11.26 50.39
N TYR A 1053 6.84 10.20 51.12
CA TYR A 1053 7.06 8.80 50.76
C TYR A 1053 5.72 8.09 50.57
N ILE A 1054 5.49 7.51 49.40
CA ILE A 1054 4.26 6.76 49.06
C ILE A 1054 4.53 5.26 49.17
N PHE A 1055 3.64 4.52 49.82
CA PHE A 1055 3.78 3.07 50.04
C PHE A 1055 2.63 2.28 49.44
N ARG A 1056 2.95 1.36 48.53
CA ARG A 1056 1.99 0.41 47.94
C ARG A 1056 1.50 -0.61 48.97
N ASN A 1057 0.33 -1.19 48.71
CA ASN A 1057 -0.27 -2.25 49.51
C ASN A 1057 0.50 -3.59 49.40
N ALA A 1058 1.55 -3.75 50.21
CA ALA A 1058 2.29 -5.00 50.32
C ALA A 1058 2.76 -5.26 51.76
N THR A 1059 2.93 -6.53 52.13
CA THR A 1059 3.45 -6.92 53.46
C THR A 1059 4.86 -6.34 53.66
N PRO A 1060 5.17 -5.67 54.80
CA PRO A 1060 4.38 -5.55 56.03
C PRO A 1060 3.53 -4.27 56.17
N VAL A 1061 3.48 -3.40 55.17
CA VAL A 1061 2.70 -2.14 55.21
C VAL A 1061 1.21 -2.41 55.10
N GLY A 1062 0.77 -3.14 54.06
CA GLY A 1062 -0.64 -3.41 53.79
C GLY A 1062 -1.42 -2.19 53.28
N LYS A 1063 -2.76 -2.31 53.32
CA LYS A 1063 -3.72 -1.25 52.91
C LYS A 1063 -3.61 0.00 53.78
N TYR A 1064 -4.14 1.13 53.29
CA TYR A 1064 -4.26 2.36 54.08
C TYR A 1064 -4.93 2.09 55.43
N ASP A 1065 -4.18 2.31 56.50
CA ASP A 1065 -4.61 2.08 57.89
C ASP A 1065 -4.26 3.25 58.82
N GLU A 1066 -4.09 4.44 58.22
CA GLU A 1066 -3.62 5.68 58.89
C GLU A 1066 -2.17 5.54 59.41
N GLY A 1067 -1.31 4.85 58.64
CA GLY A 1067 0.11 4.67 58.95
C GLY A 1067 0.41 3.66 60.08
N LYS A 1068 -0.60 3.00 60.65
CA LYS A 1068 -0.44 2.10 61.80
C LYS A 1068 0.37 0.86 61.44
N GLY A 1069 0.27 0.32 60.23
CA GLY A 1069 1.06 -0.83 59.80
C GLY A 1069 2.57 -0.53 59.81
N ILE A 1070 2.92 0.69 59.38
CA ILE A 1070 4.29 1.22 59.45
C ILE A 1070 4.70 1.43 60.91
N LEU A 1071 3.94 2.21 61.69
CA LEU A 1071 4.27 2.51 63.09
C LEU A 1071 4.44 1.26 63.96
N ASN A 1072 3.53 0.28 63.83
CA ASN A 1072 3.64 -1.01 64.52
C ASN A 1072 4.90 -1.80 64.14
N LYS A 1073 5.41 -1.63 62.91
CA LYS A 1073 6.64 -2.30 62.47
C LYS A 1073 7.88 -1.70 63.13
N TYR A 1074 7.97 -0.38 63.26
CA TYR A 1074 9.03 0.29 64.03
C TYR A 1074 8.93 -0.08 65.52
N ASN A 1075 7.74 0.07 66.12
CA ASN A 1075 7.46 -0.27 67.53
C ASN A 1075 7.68 -1.76 67.88
N SER A 1076 7.82 -2.65 66.88
CA SER A 1076 8.14 -4.07 67.10
C SER A 1076 9.60 -4.33 67.52
N GLY A 1077 10.53 -3.40 67.29
CA GLY A 1077 11.96 -3.62 67.52
C GLY A 1077 12.59 -4.69 66.62
N SER A 1078 11.98 -4.98 65.46
CA SER A 1078 12.53 -5.88 64.44
C SER A 1078 13.83 -5.32 63.85
N LEU A 1079 14.92 -6.07 63.83
CA LEU A 1079 16.13 -5.65 63.08
C LEU A 1079 15.81 -5.42 61.59
N GLY A 1080 16.30 -4.32 61.02
CA GLY A 1080 16.10 -3.95 59.62
C GLY A 1080 14.65 -3.56 59.29
N PHE A 1081 13.98 -2.78 60.14
CA PHE A 1081 12.60 -2.34 59.92
C PHE A 1081 12.49 -1.41 58.69
N GLU A 1082 13.49 -0.57 58.46
CA GLU A 1082 13.65 0.35 57.33
C GLU A 1082 13.61 -0.45 56.03
N THR A 1083 14.48 -1.46 55.92
CA THR A 1083 14.55 -2.34 54.74
C THR A 1083 13.26 -3.13 54.53
N GLN A 1084 12.54 -3.47 55.61
CA GLN A 1084 11.26 -4.17 55.51
C GLN A 1084 10.08 -3.27 55.11
N ILE A 1085 10.17 -1.95 55.33
CA ILE A 1085 9.13 -0.96 55.01
C ILE A 1085 9.39 -0.31 53.64
N PHE A 1086 10.59 0.23 53.42
CA PHE A 1086 10.94 0.99 52.22
C PHE A 1086 11.09 0.14 50.95
N LYS A 1087 11.20 -1.19 51.04
CA LYS A 1087 10.98 -2.11 49.91
C LYS A 1087 9.56 -2.04 49.31
N ASN A 1088 8.63 -1.38 49.99
CA ASN A 1088 7.27 -1.10 49.53
C ASN A 1088 7.02 0.40 49.33
N CYS A 1089 8.02 1.27 49.54
CA CYS A 1089 7.94 2.66 49.10
C CYS A 1089 8.11 2.68 47.58
N THR A 1090 7.15 3.21 46.84
CA THR A 1090 7.23 3.24 45.38
C THR A 1090 7.76 4.59 44.92
N TRP A 1091 7.00 5.65 45.16
CA TRP A 1091 7.36 7.01 44.77
C TRP A 1091 7.78 7.89 45.95
N VAL A 1092 8.72 8.79 45.70
CA VAL A 1092 9.21 9.81 46.63
C VAL A 1092 9.07 11.18 45.97
N TYR A 1093 8.38 12.12 46.63
CA TYR A 1093 8.44 13.55 46.27
C TYR A 1093 9.58 14.16 47.07
N GLY A 1094 10.72 14.38 46.39
CA GLY A 1094 11.91 14.96 46.96
C GLY A 1094 11.70 16.43 47.28
N TYR A 1095 11.83 16.78 48.56
CA TYR A 1095 11.94 18.16 49.01
C TYR A 1095 10.88 19.13 48.44
N PRO A 1096 9.59 18.93 48.74
CA PRO A 1096 8.59 19.96 48.47
C PRO A 1096 9.00 21.28 49.13
N VAL A 1097 8.93 22.37 48.37
CA VAL A 1097 9.20 23.75 48.81
C VAL A 1097 8.04 24.66 48.42
N THR A 1098 7.80 25.71 49.19
CA THR A 1098 6.67 26.62 48.95
C THR A 1098 7.09 27.93 48.30
N SER A 1099 6.16 28.56 47.60
CA SER A 1099 6.35 29.86 46.95
C SER A 1099 5.77 30.98 47.81
N ASP A 1100 6.64 31.82 48.38
CA ASP A 1100 6.29 33.01 49.20
C ASP A 1100 5.34 34.02 48.51
N ALA A 1101 5.13 33.87 47.19
CA ALA A 1101 4.17 34.67 46.43
C ALA A 1101 2.70 34.30 46.72
N TYR A 1102 2.43 33.11 47.28
CA TYR A 1102 1.09 32.55 47.44
C TYR A 1102 0.85 32.03 48.87
N PRO A 1103 -0.42 31.94 49.33
CA PRO A 1103 -0.74 31.25 50.57
C PRO A 1103 -0.39 29.75 50.52
N PHE A 1104 0.02 29.19 51.66
CA PHE A 1104 0.11 27.74 51.85
C PHE A 1104 -1.27 27.09 51.57
N LEU A 1105 -1.30 26.00 50.79
CA LEU A 1105 -2.52 25.33 50.31
C LEU A 1105 -3.48 26.27 49.55
N ALA A 1106 -2.97 27.20 48.72
CA ALA A 1106 -3.81 28.13 47.96
C ALA A 1106 -4.80 27.46 46.99
N THR A 1107 -4.45 26.29 46.44
CA THR A 1107 -5.30 25.49 45.54
C THR A 1107 -4.94 24.00 45.64
N GLU A 1108 -5.84 23.10 45.21
CA GLU A 1108 -5.57 21.64 45.15
C GLU A 1108 -4.53 21.37 44.03
N VAL A 1109 -3.54 20.52 44.33
CA VAL A 1109 -2.44 20.15 43.42
C VAL A 1109 -2.49 18.63 43.21
N THR A 1110 -2.49 18.19 41.96
CA THR A 1110 -2.45 16.77 41.59
C THR A 1110 -1.17 16.48 40.81
N PHE A 1111 -0.40 15.53 41.32
CA PHE A 1111 0.70 14.86 40.62
C PHE A 1111 0.22 13.48 40.18
N LYS A 1112 0.64 13.03 39.00
CA LYS A 1112 0.36 11.70 38.47
C LYS A 1112 1.64 11.11 37.92
N MET A 1113 1.88 9.83 38.20
CA MET A 1113 3.02 9.09 37.66
C MET A 1113 2.51 7.79 37.04
N ARG A 1114 2.98 7.45 35.84
CA ARG A 1114 2.52 6.29 35.07
C ARG A 1114 3.66 5.44 34.55
N VAL A 1115 3.49 4.13 34.67
CA VAL A 1115 4.45 3.11 34.24
C VAL A 1115 3.70 1.92 33.66
N ASN A 1116 4.33 1.18 32.76
CA ASN A 1116 3.78 -0.03 32.15
C ASN A 1116 3.38 -1.04 33.23
N GLU A 1117 2.14 -1.55 33.13
CA GLU A 1117 1.72 -2.77 33.82
C GLU A 1117 1.04 -3.68 32.77
N PRO A 1118 1.64 -4.84 32.44
CA PRO A 1118 1.05 -5.78 31.48
C PRO A 1118 -0.33 -6.25 31.93
N TYR A 1119 -1.22 -6.49 30.97
CA TYR A 1119 -2.51 -7.12 31.22
C TYR A 1119 -2.32 -8.49 31.87
N LYS A 1120 -2.92 -8.68 33.04
CA LYS A 1120 -2.79 -9.88 33.87
C LYS A 1120 -4.17 -10.35 34.34
N SER A 1121 -4.36 -11.67 34.42
CA SER A 1121 -5.61 -12.25 34.93
C SER A 1121 -5.74 -12.07 36.45
N THR A 1122 -6.96 -11.81 36.93
CA THR A 1122 -7.22 -11.58 38.37
C THR A 1122 -8.01 -12.75 38.93
N LEU A 1123 -7.44 -13.48 39.90
CA LEU A 1123 -8.02 -14.69 40.49
C LEU A 1123 -8.43 -15.78 39.46
N GLY A 1124 -7.77 -15.80 38.30
CA GLY A 1124 -8.09 -16.70 37.18
C GLY A 1124 -9.21 -16.22 36.25
N ALA A 1125 -9.68 -14.97 36.39
CA ALA A 1125 -10.54 -14.31 35.41
C ALA A 1125 -9.71 -13.43 34.46
N LEU A 1126 -9.96 -13.54 33.16
CA LEU A 1126 -9.36 -12.70 32.12
C LEU A 1126 -9.81 -11.23 32.25
N PRO A 1127 -9.08 -10.27 31.65
CA PRO A 1127 -9.51 -8.89 31.59
C PRO A 1127 -10.87 -8.71 30.90
N VAL A 1128 -11.76 -7.95 31.54
CA VAL A 1128 -13.10 -7.63 31.04
C VAL A 1128 -13.44 -6.19 31.40
N TYR A 1129 -13.96 -5.46 30.41
CA TYR A 1129 -14.32 -4.06 30.52
C TYR A 1129 -15.74 -3.82 29.98
N GLU A 1130 -16.48 -2.90 30.59
CA GLU A 1130 -17.84 -2.52 30.18
C GLU A 1130 -17.94 -1.00 29.99
N PHE A 1131 -18.68 -0.55 28.97
CA PHE A 1131 -18.98 0.86 28.76
C PHE A 1131 -20.38 1.05 28.16
N ASN A 1132 -20.87 2.30 28.13
CA ASN A 1132 -22.08 2.66 27.38
C ASN A 1132 -21.82 3.84 26.45
N THR A 1133 -22.73 4.04 25.50
CA THR A 1133 -22.65 5.10 24.50
C THR A 1133 -23.66 6.24 24.73
N ALA A 1134 -24.44 6.20 25.81
CA ALA A 1134 -25.53 7.14 26.08
C ALA A 1134 -25.10 8.62 26.13
N ASP A 1135 -23.84 8.89 26.49
CA ASP A 1135 -23.24 10.24 26.54
C ASP A 1135 -22.52 10.65 25.23
N ILE A 1136 -22.44 9.77 24.22
CA ILE A 1136 -21.64 9.96 22.99
C ILE A 1136 -22.37 9.66 21.67
N TYR A 1137 -23.51 8.95 21.69
CA TYR A 1137 -24.30 8.65 20.48
C TYR A 1137 -24.98 9.89 19.87
N ALA A 1138 -25.32 9.82 18.58
CA ALA A 1138 -26.04 10.88 17.87
C ALA A 1138 -27.56 10.73 17.97
N ILE A 1139 -28.27 11.78 18.40
CA ILE A 1139 -29.74 11.79 18.49
C ILE A 1139 -30.35 12.40 17.22
N SER A 1140 -30.73 11.56 16.27
CA SER A 1140 -31.43 11.95 15.02
C SER A 1140 -32.92 12.31 15.24
N ASN A 1141 -33.57 12.87 14.21
CA ASN A 1141 -35.00 13.21 14.13
C ASN A 1141 -35.50 14.24 15.17
N SER A 1142 -34.62 15.10 15.69
CA SER A 1142 -34.96 16.20 16.58
C SER A 1142 -35.63 17.35 15.82
N GLN A 1143 -36.98 17.40 15.86
CA GLN A 1143 -37.76 18.45 15.20
C GLN A 1143 -37.37 19.89 15.59
N ALA A 1144 -36.81 20.10 16.79
CA ALA A 1144 -36.31 21.41 17.21
C ALA A 1144 -35.08 21.81 16.39
N ILE A 1145 -34.10 20.91 16.26
CA ILE A 1145 -32.87 21.12 15.48
C ILE A 1145 -33.18 21.21 13.99
N ALA A 1146 -34.04 20.32 13.47
CA ALA A 1146 -34.49 20.35 12.07
C ALA A 1146 -35.08 21.71 11.67
N LYS A 1147 -35.85 22.32 12.58
CA LYS A 1147 -36.45 23.63 12.35
C LYS A 1147 -35.44 24.78 12.44
N GLU A 1148 -34.52 24.73 13.40
CA GLU A 1148 -33.42 25.70 13.46
C GLU A 1148 -32.54 25.63 12.21
N ASN A 1149 -32.31 24.42 11.68
CA ASN A 1149 -31.52 24.20 10.47
C ASN A 1149 -32.26 24.62 9.19
N LEU A 1150 -33.58 24.45 9.12
CA LEU A 1150 -34.39 25.12 8.11
C LEU A 1150 -34.25 26.65 8.20
N ASP A 1151 -34.22 27.23 9.40
CA ASP A 1151 -33.94 28.66 9.58
C ASP A 1151 -32.49 29.06 9.20
N LYS A 1152 -31.56 28.11 9.00
CA LYS A 1152 -30.22 28.30 8.40
C LYS A 1152 -30.15 28.13 6.87
N THR A 1153 -31.16 27.53 6.21
CA THR A 1153 -31.17 27.36 4.73
C THR A 1153 -30.88 28.65 3.98
N ASN A 1154 -29.94 28.65 3.04
CA ASN A 1154 -29.58 29.83 2.25
C ASN A 1154 -29.32 29.47 0.78
N ILE A 1155 -28.92 30.45 -0.02
CA ILE A 1155 -28.51 30.28 -1.40
C ILE A 1155 -27.11 30.88 -1.54
N VAL A 1156 -26.21 30.20 -2.23
CA VAL A 1156 -24.79 30.58 -2.37
C VAL A 1156 -24.36 30.51 -3.84
N PRO A 1157 -23.75 31.58 -4.40
CA PRO A 1157 -23.68 32.93 -3.85
C PRO A 1157 -25.03 33.68 -3.90
N ASN A 1158 -25.25 34.57 -2.93
CA ASN A 1158 -26.40 35.48 -2.89
C ASN A 1158 -25.96 36.88 -2.43
N PRO A 1159 -25.93 37.89 -3.32
CA PRO A 1159 -26.26 37.84 -4.75
C PRO A 1159 -25.24 37.05 -5.60
N TYR A 1160 -25.69 36.57 -6.76
CA TYR A 1160 -24.85 36.00 -7.82
C TYR A 1160 -24.48 37.07 -8.85
N TYR A 1161 -23.21 37.14 -9.25
CA TYR A 1161 -22.67 38.18 -10.15
C TYR A 1161 -21.92 37.60 -11.36
N GLY A 1162 -22.59 36.74 -12.14
CA GLY A 1162 -22.06 36.20 -13.42
C GLY A 1162 -20.93 35.18 -13.28
N PHE A 1163 -20.63 34.79 -12.04
CA PHE A 1163 -19.63 33.81 -11.63
C PHE A 1163 -20.03 33.21 -10.27
N SER A 1164 -19.59 31.98 -10.04
CA SER A 1164 -19.75 31.21 -8.81
C SER A 1164 -18.58 30.22 -8.73
N GLU A 1165 -18.03 29.98 -7.55
CA GLU A 1165 -16.88 29.08 -7.37
C GLU A 1165 -17.23 27.59 -7.64
N TYR A 1166 -18.52 27.28 -7.79
CA TYR A 1166 -19.02 25.97 -8.20
C TYR A 1166 -19.04 25.77 -9.74
N GLU A 1167 -18.68 26.79 -10.54
CA GLU A 1167 -18.74 26.72 -12.01
C GLU A 1167 -17.51 26.01 -12.61
N GLN A 1168 -17.67 24.73 -12.95
CA GLN A 1168 -16.67 23.88 -13.60
C GLN A 1168 -16.13 24.44 -14.94
N ASN A 1169 -16.90 25.28 -15.66
CA ASN A 1169 -16.44 25.93 -16.89
C ASN A 1169 -17.19 27.26 -17.18
N LYS A 1170 -16.68 28.02 -18.16
CA LYS A 1170 -17.20 29.35 -18.57
C LYS A 1170 -18.62 29.34 -19.19
N LEU A 1171 -19.23 28.17 -19.41
CA LEU A 1171 -20.56 28.01 -20.00
C LEU A 1171 -21.59 27.50 -18.98
N SER A 1172 -21.15 26.80 -17.92
CA SER A 1172 -21.99 26.42 -16.78
C SER A 1172 -22.18 27.61 -15.83
N ASN A 1173 -23.42 27.92 -15.48
CA ASN A 1173 -23.74 28.83 -14.38
C ASN A 1173 -24.33 27.97 -13.24
N GLU A 1174 -23.87 28.11 -12.00
CA GLU A 1174 -24.41 27.31 -10.89
C GLU A 1174 -24.51 28.09 -9.57
N ILE A 1175 -25.62 27.89 -8.84
CA ILE A 1175 -25.75 28.24 -7.42
C ILE A 1175 -26.17 27.01 -6.61
N LYS A 1176 -25.75 26.92 -5.35
CA LYS A 1176 -26.23 25.91 -4.39
C LYS A 1176 -27.28 26.50 -3.45
N ILE A 1177 -28.32 25.75 -3.14
CA ILE A 1177 -29.28 26.00 -2.06
C ILE A 1177 -28.82 25.12 -0.89
N THR A 1178 -28.30 25.73 0.16
CA THR A 1178 -27.52 25.09 1.23
C THR A 1178 -28.31 24.95 2.54
N ASN A 1179 -27.90 24.02 3.40
CA ASN A 1179 -28.61 23.62 4.63
C ASN A 1179 -30.09 23.23 4.39
N LEU A 1180 -30.32 22.23 3.54
CA LEU A 1180 -31.63 21.64 3.25
C LEU A 1180 -31.80 20.28 3.97
N PRO A 1181 -32.95 20.03 4.64
CA PRO A 1181 -33.21 18.75 5.30
C PRO A 1181 -33.39 17.59 4.30
N LYS A 1182 -33.45 16.35 4.80
CA LYS A 1182 -33.60 15.10 4.02
C LYS A 1182 -34.59 15.22 2.85
N THR A 1183 -35.85 15.55 3.17
CA THR A 1183 -36.93 15.66 2.19
C THR A 1183 -37.44 17.11 2.13
N CYS A 1184 -37.37 17.73 0.95
CA CYS A 1184 -37.96 19.06 0.72
C CYS A 1184 -38.26 19.33 -0.77
N THR A 1185 -39.11 20.34 -1.02
CA THR A 1185 -39.34 20.91 -2.35
C THR A 1185 -38.97 22.39 -2.32
N VAL A 1186 -38.22 22.85 -3.31
CA VAL A 1186 -37.86 24.26 -3.49
C VAL A 1186 -38.51 24.78 -4.77
N GLU A 1187 -39.44 25.71 -4.63
CA GLU A 1187 -40.17 26.35 -5.73
C GLU A 1187 -39.57 27.74 -5.99
N VAL A 1188 -39.05 27.96 -7.20
CA VAL A 1188 -38.42 29.23 -7.60
C VAL A 1188 -39.42 30.08 -8.37
N TYR A 1189 -39.67 31.30 -7.90
CA TYR A 1189 -40.58 32.27 -8.49
C TYR A 1189 -39.88 33.57 -8.86
N THR A 1190 -40.40 34.26 -9.88
CA THR A 1190 -40.12 35.67 -10.13
C THR A 1190 -40.87 36.58 -9.13
N LEU A 1191 -40.48 37.86 -9.04
CA LEU A 1191 -41.16 38.86 -8.19
C LEU A 1191 -42.67 39.05 -8.47
N ASP A 1192 -43.18 38.70 -9.65
CA ASP A 1192 -44.61 38.80 -9.98
C ASP A 1192 -45.42 37.54 -9.64
N GLY A 1193 -44.76 36.48 -9.13
CA GLY A 1193 -45.38 35.22 -8.76
C GLY A 1193 -45.37 34.15 -9.86
N THR A 1194 -44.74 34.40 -11.02
CA THR A 1194 -44.59 33.37 -12.06
C THR A 1194 -43.57 32.32 -11.63
N LEU A 1195 -43.99 31.04 -11.59
CA LEU A 1195 -43.13 29.89 -11.30
C LEU A 1195 -42.10 29.67 -12.42
N VAL A 1196 -40.87 29.36 -12.02
CA VAL A 1196 -39.68 29.27 -12.89
C VAL A 1196 -39.13 27.84 -12.92
N LYS A 1197 -38.96 27.24 -11.74
CA LYS A 1197 -38.37 25.91 -11.54
C LYS A 1197 -38.92 25.29 -10.25
N ILE A 1198 -39.11 23.97 -10.24
CA ILE A 1198 -39.29 23.17 -9.03
C ILE A 1198 -38.08 22.24 -8.90
N LEU A 1199 -37.44 22.30 -7.74
CA LEU A 1199 -36.37 21.38 -7.33
C LEU A 1199 -36.90 20.51 -6.19
N ARG A 1200 -36.49 19.24 -6.14
CA ARG A 1200 -36.90 18.28 -5.10
C ARG A 1200 -35.68 17.54 -4.58
N LYS A 1201 -35.71 17.24 -3.29
CA LYS A 1201 -34.70 16.48 -2.55
C LYS A 1201 -35.42 15.45 -1.69
N ASP A 1202 -34.89 14.23 -1.65
CA ASP A 1202 -35.47 13.10 -0.93
C ASP A 1202 -34.39 12.07 -0.56
N ASN A 1203 -33.26 12.58 -0.06
CA ASN A 1203 -32.06 11.83 0.34
C ASN A 1203 -31.35 12.57 1.50
N ASP A 1204 -30.57 11.88 2.33
CA ASP A 1204 -29.80 12.52 3.43
C ASP A 1204 -28.39 12.91 2.97
N ASP A 1205 -27.77 12.01 2.20
CA ASP A 1205 -26.44 11.98 1.58
C ASP A 1205 -26.06 13.19 0.68
N ARG A 1206 -26.85 14.27 0.71
CA ARG A 1206 -26.46 15.64 0.35
C ARG A 1206 -27.24 16.60 1.25
N THR A 1207 -26.63 17.68 1.73
CA THR A 1207 -27.34 18.74 2.49
C THR A 1207 -27.66 19.99 1.65
N SER A 1208 -27.40 19.95 0.34
CA SER A 1208 -27.72 21.03 -0.60
C SER A 1208 -28.26 20.54 -1.95
N ILE A 1209 -28.83 21.48 -2.74
CA ILE A 1209 -29.25 21.26 -4.14
C ILE A 1209 -28.59 22.31 -5.04
N ALA A 1210 -27.96 21.89 -6.14
CA ALA A 1210 -27.48 22.76 -7.19
C ALA A 1210 -28.60 23.21 -8.15
N TRP A 1211 -28.54 24.45 -8.64
CA TRP A 1211 -29.39 24.95 -9.72
C TRP A 1211 -28.56 25.62 -10.82
N ASP A 1212 -28.75 25.13 -12.05
CA ASP A 1212 -28.08 25.55 -13.29
C ASP A 1212 -28.56 26.91 -13.85
N LEU A 1213 -29.34 27.65 -13.07
CA LEU A 1213 -30.02 28.90 -13.42
C LEU A 1213 -30.94 28.82 -14.65
N LYS A 1214 -31.47 27.63 -15.00
CA LYS A 1214 -32.45 27.43 -16.09
C LYS A 1214 -33.86 27.15 -15.57
N ASN A 1215 -34.88 27.55 -16.34
CA ASN A 1215 -36.28 27.24 -16.07
C ASN A 1215 -36.65 25.79 -16.44
N GLU A 1216 -37.92 25.39 -16.24
CA GLU A 1216 -38.41 24.06 -16.65
C GLU A 1216 -38.35 23.76 -18.16
N GLN A 1217 -38.08 24.76 -19.00
CA GLN A 1217 -37.90 24.59 -20.45
C GLN A 1217 -36.42 24.54 -20.86
N GLY A 1218 -35.49 24.51 -19.90
CA GLY A 1218 -34.04 24.49 -20.17
C GLY A 1218 -33.50 25.83 -20.68
N ILE A 1219 -34.18 26.94 -20.42
CA ILE A 1219 -33.78 28.29 -20.83
C ILE A 1219 -33.23 29.03 -19.60
N THR A 1220 -32.03 29.60 -19.71
CA THR A 1220 -31.40 30.43 -18.67
C THR A 1220 -32.31 31.59 -18.27
N VAL A 1221 -32.46 31.83 -16.96
CA VAL A 1221 -33.32 32.89 -16.44
C VAL A 1221 -32.67 34.26 -16.57
N ALA A 1222 -33.47 35.34 -16.52
CA ALA A 1222 -32.96 36.70 -16.70
C ALA A 1222 -32.27 37.24 -15.42
N SER A 1223 -31.42 38.25 -15.57
CA SER A 1223 -30.89 39.02 -14.44
C SER A 1223 -32.03 39.68 -13.66
N GLY A 1224 -32.15 39.42 -12.35
CA GLY A 1224 -33.30 39.88 -11.57
C GLY A 1224 -33.39 39.33 -10.14
N LEU A 1225 -34.45 39.74 -9.45
CA LEU A 1225 -34.82 39.24 -8.13
C LEU A 1225 -35.76 38.03 -8.24
N TYR A 1226 -35.44 36.96 -7.53
CA TYR A 1226 -36.22 35.74 -7.43
C TYR A 1226 -36.56 35.43 -5.97
N ILE A 1227 -37.67 34.71 -5.78
CA ILE A 1227 -38.18 34.25 -4.49
C ILE A 1227 -38.13 32.72 -4.51
N PHE A 1228 -37.42 32.14 -3.55
CA PHE A 1228 -37.33 30.69 -3.37
C PHE A 1228 -38.21 30.32 -2.18
N HIS A 1229 -39.20 29.47 -2.41
CA HIS A 1229 -40.06 28.90 -1.38
C HIS A 1229 -39.58 27.47 -1.09
N VAL A 1230 -39.03 27.25 0.10
CA VAL A 1230 -38.57 25.95 0.59
C VAL A 1230 -39.65 25.37 1.48
N ASN A 1231 -40.24 24.23 1.08
CA ASN A 1231 -41.22 23.48 1.87
C ASN A 1231 -40.61 22.14 2.30
N ALA A 1232 -40.46 21.95 3.61
CA ALA A 1232 -39.91 20.75 4.23
C ALA A 1232 -41.02 20.04 5.03
N PRO A 1233 -41.63 18.96 4.50
CA PRO A 1233 -42.77 18.29 5.12
C PRO A 1233 -42.51 17.88 6.57
N GLY A 1234 -43.41 18.30 7.47
CA GLY A 1234 -43.29 18.01 8.92
C GLY A 1234 -42.31 18.91 9.70
N ILE A 1235 -41.46 19.70 9.02
CA ILE A 1235 -40.49 20.62 9.64
C ILE A 1235 -40.97 22.07 9.54
N GLY A 1236 -41.31 22.54 8.33
CA GLY A 1236 -41.80 23.91 8.11
C GLY A 1236 -41.65 24.43 6.68
N GLU A 1237 -41.91 25.72 6.52
CA GLU A 1237 -41.77 26.47 5.25
C GLU A 1237 -40.86 27.69 5.47
N LYS A 1238 -40.06 28.02 4.45
CA LYS A 1238 -39.16 29.18 4.45
C LYS A 1238 -39.15 29.90 3.12
N ILE A 1239 -38.99 31.22 3.14
CA ILE A 1239 -38.91 32.07 1.95
C ILE A 1239 -37.57 32.80 1.92
N ILE A 1240 -36.77 32.55 0.90
CA ILE A 1240 -35.48 33.19 0.65
C ILE A 1240 -35.62 34.13 -0.54
N LYS A 1241 -34.93 35.27 -0.51
CA LYS A 1241 -34.83 36.21 -1.63
C LYS A 1241 -33.40 36.16 -2.19
N TRP A 1242 -33.29 36.03 -3.49
CA TRP A 1242 -32.02 35.96 -4.21
C TRP A 1242 -32.00 36.95 -5.36
N PHE A 1243 -30.82 37.51 -5.64
CA PHE A 1243 -30.59 38.38 -6.78
C PHE A 1243 -29.47 37.80 -7.64
N GLY A 1244 -29.76 37.60 -8.92
CA GLY A 1244 -28.79 37.11 -9.89
C GLY A 1244 -28.55 38.13 -11.00
N VAL A 1245 -27.29 38.33 -11.37
CA VAL A 1245 -26.87 38.99 -12.60
C VAL A 1245 -26.21 37.94 -13.49
N MET A 1246 -26.81 37.66 -14.66
CA MET A 1246 -26.22 36.76 -15.64
C MET A 1246 -25.14 37.47 -16.46
N ARG A 1247 -24.10 36.73 -16.84
CA ARG A 1247 -23.18 37.13 -17.90
C ARG A 1247 -23.88 37.08 -19.27
N GLU A 1248 -23.48 37.96 -20.19
CA GLU A 1248 -23.81 37.78 -21.61
C GLU A 1248 -23.07 36.54 -22.13
N ILE A 1249 -23.72 35.75 -22.99
CA ILE A 1249 -23.12 34.56 -23.59
C ILE A 1249 -22.28 35.02 -24.78
N ASP A 1250 -20.98 35.19 -24.56
CA ASP A 1250 -20.03 35.40 -25.64
C ASP A 1250 -19.85 34.08 -26.42
N LEU A 1251 -20.05 34.15 -27.73
CA LEU A 1251 -19.90 33.04 -28.68
C LEU A 1251 -18.80 33.31 -29.71
N ASP A 1252 -18.14 34.48 -29.66
CA ASP A 1252 -17.16 34.91 -30.65
C ASP A 1252 -15.71 34.50 -30.28
N SER A 1253 -15.52 33.80 -29.15
CA SER A 1253 -14.21 33.33 -28.64
C SER A 1253 -14.12 31.81 -28.42
N PHE A 1254 -14.75 31.01 -29.29
CA PHE A 1254 -14.58 29.55 -29.38
C PHE A 1254 -13.41 29.18 -30.31
#